data_AF-A0A836HLB1-F1
#
_entry.id   AF-A0A836HLB1-F1
#
_cell.length_a   1.000
_cell.length_b   1.000
_cell.length_c   1.000
_cell.angle_alpha   90.00
_cell.angle_beta   90.00
_cell.angle_gamma   90.00
#
_symmetry.space_group_name_H-M   'P 1'
#
loop_
_entity.id
_entity.type
_entity.pdbx_description
1 polymer ?
#
loop_
_entity_poly.entity_id
_entity_poly.type
_entity_poly.pdbx_seq_one_letter_code
_entity_poly.pdbx_strand_id
1 'polypeptide(L)'
;MSIHPAIQSLCEQSIDAIGLTTVSAVVSALGDVSTAADLIQRPEKAKTLQDLLKKCMSILNNGGRNYALRLACLECLYALSQPPITTFRTGLLCNALNGMSSSVEEMLARREPNGAENLSSAREMFTVLIFRFTNYDTKATGLLLRHICDGDVGAMVQTLLRVMVQHRETCEWPLLQAALQSFYALTVPGTYYGTGEDGAAEPSRDFAATTTGSSLQSFRVESFQDRIAALFTAMRDHRVLEQLLASLRVSWHASTNNRSPPSLAQGYAESVALGALGRPDVAHTVTSASAEQQMELLNWLSAFALLCRALDNMIEFCRDVPLSREVRTRLLGDPGCHDWLASAAVPAIIAAIQVWMSDASATAKVQHSLLTAAITLLRLLRFALYKPAVGITPALLSSMACLAAHVRRGEPHLRLQYGGMQVMLLTVECLVNMNAVAVTSPVNLAEAYRGLLSTIAADKTRCTLSNSYSDAGSSGGATAAPPPDSLMSIAEWFVLCVREEESPFCETDSSNASVASLHECFASEEAVLQDAADRVADLVALESQLAMMQNLLLLMSLSELLSGLPDRRLEQMAQADPQSRNSAEGVQQKPPSNSGSSFQKCNSHKKKASSHPAAYVCDLTGKLMREPVVLKSGHRFEYDALQNVILQVGHVDPISGESFDEDVEVDISLQQEIAAYRVKRASERGSG
;
A
#
# COMPACT_ATOMS: atom_id res chain seq x y z
N MET A 1 33.29 26.26 19.44
CA MET A 1 33.09 25.28 20.54
C MET A 1 34.08 24.16 20.37
N SER A 2 34.70 23.70 21.45
CA SER A 2 35.65 22.57 21.46
C SER A 2 34.99 21.27 20.98
N ILE A 3 35.79 20.33 20.49
CA ILE A 3 35.34 18.97 20.19
C ILE A 3 34.88 18.30 21.50
N HIS A 4 33.84 17.47 21.46
CA HIS A 4 33.38 16.74 22.64
C HIS A 4 34.53 15.86 23.19
N PRO A 5 34.85 15.89 24.51
CA PRO A 5 36.03 15.23 25.07
C PRO A 5 36.10 13.73 24.77
N ALA A 6 34.96 13.03 24.76
CA ALA A 6 34.89 11.61 24.43
C ALA A 6 35.35 11.31 22.99
N ILE A 7 34.96 12.15 22.02
CA ILE A 7 35.34 12.00 20.61
C ILE A 7 36.83 12.27 20.44
N GLN A 8 37.33 13.32 21.10
CA GLN A 8 38.76 13.65 21.09
C GLN A 8 39.60 12.52 21.69
N SER A 9 39.19 11.97 22.84
CA SER A 9 39.87 10.85 23.49
C SER A 9 39.94 9.61 22.59
N LEU A 10 38.89 9.29 21.83
CA LEU A 10 38.92 8.18 20.88
C LEU A 10 39.89 8.46 19.72
N CYS A 11 39.91 9.69 19.20
CA CYS A 11 40.79 10.10 18.10
C CYS A 11 42.28 10.13 18.50
N GLU A 12 42.60 10.28 19.79
CA GLU A 12 43.98 10.26 20.27
C GLU A 12 44.51 8.84 20.58
N GLN A 13 43.64 7.86 20.84
CA GLN A 13 44.04 6.48 21.14
C GLN A 13 44.45 5.67 19.90
N SER A 14 45.37 4.72 20.05
CA SER A 14 45.67 3.73 19.01
C SER A 14 44.54 2.71 18.89
N ILE A 15 44.31 2.17 17.69
CA ILE A 15 43.21 1.22 17.41
C ILE A 15 43.28 -0.02 18.33
N ASP A 16 44.47 -0.43 18.75
CA ASP A 16 44.67 -1.56 19.64
C ASP A 16 44.26 -1.30 21.09
N ALA A 17 44.39 -0.05 21.55
CA ALA A 17 44.05 0.36 22.91
C ALA A 17 42.56 0.71 23.11
N ILE A 18 41.78 0.84 22.02
CA ILE A 18 40.38 1.24 22.12
C ILE A 18 39.55 0.11 22.74
N GLY A 19 38.97 0.39 23.91
CA GLY A 19 38.06 -0.49 24.63
C GLY A 19 36.59 -0.09 24.50
N LEU A 20 35.70 -0.98 24.96
CA LEU A 20 34.24 -0.77 24.90
C LEU A 20 33.81 0.53 25.59
N THR A 21 34.37 0.83 26.77
CA THR A 21 34.01 2.01 27.56
C THR A 21 34.28 3.33 26.82
N THR A 22 35.39 3.41 26.08
CA THR A 22 35.73 4.59 25.27
C THR A 22 34.72 4.77 24.13
N VAL A 23 34.35 3.70 23.45
CA VAL A 23 33.36 3.76 22.35
C VAL A 23 31.96 4.06 22.89
N SER A 24 31.53 3.44 23.98
CA SER A 24 30.22 3.72 24.59
C SER A 24 30.09 5.19 25.06
N ALA A 25 31.17 5.80 25.55
CA ALA A 25 31.18 7.23 25.87
C ALA A 25 31.00 8.11 24.63
N VAL A 26 31.53 7.68 23.47
CA VAL A 26 31.31 8.34 22.18
C VAL A 26 29.87 8.14 21.70
N VAL A 27 29.31 6.94 21.80
CA VAL A 27 27.89 6.67 21.50
C VAL A 27 27.00 7.59 22.32
N SER A 28 27.23 7.69 23.63
CA SER A 28 26.47 8.56 24.52
C SER A 28 26.58 10.04 24.13
N ALA A 29 27.75 10.49 23.67
CA ALA A 29 27.95 11.86 23.22
C ALA A 29 27.24 12.15 21.88
N LEU A 30 27.27 11.18 20.96
CA LEU A 30 26.62 11.27 19.66
C LEU A 30 25.10 11.05 19.74
N GLY A 31 24.60 10.51 20.85
CA GLY A 31 23.16 10.41 21.13
C GLY A 31 22.46 11.78 21.16
N ASP A 32 23.21 12.86 21.45
CA ASP A 32 22.76 14.23 21.20
C ASP A 32 22.97 14.60 19.72
N VAL A 33 21.85 14.71 18.99
CA VAL A 33 21.81 15.04 17.56
C VAL A 33 22.55 16.34 17.26
N SER A 34 22.55 17.31 18.18
CA SER A 34 23.25 18.58 17.99
C SER A 34 24.77 18.41 17.98
N THR A 35 25.30 17.53 18.83
CA THR A 35 26.73 17.17 18.88
C THR A 35 27.17 16.47 17.59
N ALA A 36 26.35 15.55 17.06
CA ALA A 36 26.61 14.88 15.79
C ALA A 36 26.54 15.86 14.60
N ALA A 37 25.51 16.72 14.55
CA ALA A 37 25.36 17.74 13.50
C ALA A 37 26.54 18.72 13.48
N ASP A 38 26.98 19.18 14.65
CA ASP A 38 28.12 20.10 14.81
C ASP A 38 29.45 19.48 14.34
N LEU A 39 29.64 18.18 14.56
CA LEU A 39 30.81 17.44 14.05
C LEU A 39 30.81 17.34 12.52
N ILE A 40 29.63 17.18 11.91
CA ILE A 40 29.47 16.96 10.46
C ILE A 40 29.57 18.28 9.67
N GLN A 41 28.91 19.34 10.14
CA GLN A 41 28.77 20.58 9.36
C GLN A 41 30.01 21.49 9.43
N ARG A 42 30.85 21.36 10.47
CA ARG A 42 32.01 22.24 10.63
C ARG A 42 33.23 21.73 9.86
N PRO A 43 33.76 22.50 8.90
CA PRO A 43 34.93 22.08 8.12
C PRO A 43 36.18 21.88 8.99
N GLU A 44 36.32 22.65 10.07
CA GLU A 44 37.42 22.53 11.05
C GLU A 44 37.46 21.16 11.74
N LYS A 45 36.31 20.48 11.82
CA LYS A 45 36.15 19.17 12.48
C LYS A 45 36.21 17.99 11.51
N ALA A 46 36.35 18.25 10.20
CA ALA A 46 36.33 17.22 9.16
C ALA A 46 37.41 16.13 9.37
N LYS A 47 38.62 16.52 9.83
CA LYS A 47 39.69 15.57 10.14
C LYS A 47 39.32 14.62 11.29
N THR A 48 38.71 15.16 12.35
CA THR A 48 38.22 14.38 13.50
C THR A 48 37.11 13.43 13.08
N LEU A 49 36.17 13.89 12.26
CA LEU A 49 35.10 13.05 11.70
C LEU A 49 35.66 11.89 10.88
N GLN A 50 36.63 12.15 9.99
CA GLN A 50 37.27 11.11 9.19
C GLN A 50 38.03 10.10 10.06
N ASP A 51 38.75 10.55 11.09
CA ASP A 51 39.47 9.65 12.00
C ASP A 51 38.50 8.79 12.84
N LEU A 52 37.40 9.38 13.32
CA LEU A 52 36.32 8.66 14.00
C LEU A 52 35.72 7.57 13.11
N LEU A 53 35.34 7.91 11.86
CA LEU A 53 34.81 6.95 10.89
C LEU A 53 35.80 5.82 10.61
N LYS A 54 37.08 6.17 10.37
CA LYS A 54 38.14 5.20 10.09
C LYS A 54 38.35 4.23 11.25
N LYS A 55 38.37 4.73 12.49
CA LYS A 55 38.53 3.90 13.70
C LYS A 55 37.33 2.99 13.93
N CYS A 56 36.11 3.52 13.81
CA CYS A 56 34.89 2.71 13.94
C CYS A 56 34.87 1.59 12.90
N MET A 57 35.15 1.90 11.64
CA MET A 57 35.21 0.90 10.56
C MET A 57 36.32 -0.13 10.77
N SER A 58 37.51 0.28 11.21
CA SER A 58 38.61 -0.65 11.48
C SER A 58 38.30 -1.63 12.60
N ILE A 59 37.58 -1.20 13.65
CA ILE A 59 37.15 -2.06 14.75
C ILE A 59 36.00 -2.96 14.30
N LEU A 60 35.01 -2.40 13.59
CA LEU A 60 33.83 -3.10 13.09
C LEU A 60 34.21 -4.25 12.14
N ASN A 61 35.19 -4.03 11.27
CA ASN A 61 35.69 -5.04 10.31
C ASN A 61 36.60 -6.11 10.95
N ASN A 62 37.09 -5.90 12.17
CA ASN A 62 38.03 -6.83 12.81
C ASN A 62 37.27 -7.96 13.53
N GLY A 63 37.24 -9.13 12.89
CA GLY A 63 36.57 -10.34 13.43
C GLY A 63 37.14 -10.84 14.77
N GLY A 64 38.37 -10.45 15.13
CA GLY A 64 39.00 -10.78 16.41
C GLY A 64 38.59 -9.88 17.58
N ARG A 65 37.85 -8.78 17.34
CA ARG A 65 37.36 -7.89 18.40
C ARG A 65 36.04 -8.40 18.99
N ASN A 66 35.82 -8.06 20.27
CA ASN A 66 34.61 -8.44 21.00
C ASN A 66 33.34 -7.90 20.31
N TYR A 67 32.27 -8.71 20.27
CA TYR A 67 30.99 -8.36 19.68
C TYR A 67 30.41 -7.04 20.21
N ALA A 68 30.43 -6.81 21.53
CA ALA A 68 29.91 -5.60 22.14
C ALA A 68 30.68 -4.34 21.71
N LEU A 69 32.00 -4.46 21.54
CA LEU A 69 32.82 -3.36 21.02
C LEU A 69 32.49 -3.06 19.56
N ARG A 70 32.30 -4.09 18.73
CA ARG A 70 31.90 -3.96 17.33
C ARG A 70 30.50 -3.35 17.21
N LEU A 71 29.57 -3.77 18.07
CA LEU A 71 28.21 -3.23 18.16
C LEU A 71 28.23 -1.74 18.54
N ALA A 72 29.01 -1.35 19.55
CA ALA A 72 29.16 0.06 19.93
C ALA A 72 29.75 0.91 18.78
N CYS A 73 30.64 0.35 17.95
CA CYS A 73 31.10 1.05 16.74
C CYS A 73 29.99 1.19 15.68
N LEU A 74 29.13 0.19 15.52
CA LEU A 74 27.94 0.30 14.66
C LEU A 74 26.97 1.36 15.20
N GLU A 75 26.76 1.41 16.52
CA GLU A 75 25.96 2.46 17.19
C GLU A 75 26.52 3.86 16.95
N CYS A 76 27.84 4.03 16.97
CA CYS A 76 28.47 5.32 16.61
C CYS A 76 28.13 5.74 15.17
N LEU A 77 28.25 4.82 14.20
CA LEU A 77 27.93 5.10 12.80
C LEU A 77 26.44 5.43 12.64
N TYR A 78 25.59 4.67 13.32
CA TYR A 78 24.15 4.89 13.37
C TYR A 78 23.80 6.26 13.96
N ALA A 79 24.41 6.65 15.09
CA ALA A 79 24.21 7.96 15.72
C ALA A 79 24.68 9.12 14.81
N LEU A 80 25.83 8.96 14.14
CA LEU A 80 26.32 9.94 13.14
C LEU A 80 25.39 10.08 11.93
N SER A 81 24.60 9.05 11.62
CA SER A 81 23.62 9.12 10.53
C SER A 81 22.32 9.83 10.92
N GLN A 82 22.04 10.05 12.21
CA GLN A 82 20.80 10.67 12.69
C GLN A 82 20.59 12.11 12.18
N PRO A 83 21.60 13.00 12.15
CA PRO A 83 21.44 14.33 11.57
C PRO A 83 21.01 14.25 10.09
N PRO A 84 20.03 15.06 9.66
CA PRO A 84 19.47 15.02 8.31
C PRO A 84 20.35 15.75 7.29
N ILE A 85 21.60 15.31 7.17
CA ILE A 85 22.61 15.95 6.30
C ILE A 85 22.87 15.02 5.12
N THR A 86 22.12 15.19 4.04
CA THR A 86 22.15 14.30 2.86
C THR A 86 23.55 14.17 2.27
N THR A 87 24.30 15.27 2.16
CA THR A 87 25.68 15.29 1.63
C THR A 87 26.65 14.44 2.44
N PHE A 88 26.43 14.32 3.76
CA PHE A 88 27.20 13.43 4.61
C PHE A 88 26.75 11.98 4.45
N ARG A 89 25.44 11.71 4.48
CA ARG A 89 24.85 10.37 4.38
C ARG A 89 25.24 9.67 3.08
N THR A 90 25.07 10.33 1.93
CA THR A 90 25.36 9.76 0.61
C THR A 90 26.82 9.94 0.18
N GLY A 91 27.58 10.80 0.87
CA GLY A 91 29.00 11.04 0.61
C GLY A 91 29.92 10.28 1.56
N LEU A 92 30.40 10.96 2.62
CA LEU A 92 31.42 10.43 3.52
C LEU A 92 30.99 9.15 4.26
N LEU A 93 29.74 9.08 4.71
CA LEU A 93 29.23 7.89 5.40
C LEU A 93 29.13 6.70 4.43
N CYS A 94 28.57 6.91 3.23
CA CYS A 94 28.53 5.90 2.17
C CYS A 94 29.93 5.36 1.83
N ASN A 95 30.91 6.25 1.64
CA ASN A 95 32.30 5.86 1.36
C ASN A 95 32.91 5.02 2.48
N ALA A 96 32.62 5.32 3.75
CA ALA A 96 33.08 4.54 4.88
C ALA A 96 32.43 3.14 4.89
N LEU A 97 31.11 3.08 4.68
CA LEU A 97 30.33 1.84 4.71
C LEU A 97 30.61 0.91 3.52
N ASN A 98 30.99 1.45 2.36
CA ASN A 98 31.51 0.66 1.24
C ASN A 98 32.79 -0.12 1.57
N GLY A 99 33.47 0.23 2.66
CA GLY A 99 34.63 -0.51 3.19
C GLY A 99 34.28 -1.64 4.15
N MET A 100 33.02 -2.01 4.33
CA MET A 100 32.64 -3.13 5.21
C MET A 100 33.08 -4.49 4.65
N SER A 101 33.59 -5.36 5.52
CA SER A 101 34.06 -6.69 5.15
C SER A 101 33.06 -7.79 5.48
N SER A 102 33.27 -9.00 4.95
CA SER A 102 32.48 -10.20 5.25
C SER A 102 32.38 -10.52 6.75
N SER A 103 33.35 -10.07 7.56
CA SER A 103 33.32 -10.18 9.01
C SER A 103 32.11 -9.48 9.65
N VAL A 104 31.62 -8.39 9.05
CA VAL A 104 30.42 -7.68 9.52
C VAL A 104 29.16 -8.45 9.15
N GLU A 105 29.12 -9.04 7.95
CA GLU A 105 28.02 -9.92 7.53
C GLU A 105 27.92 -11.15 8.45
N GLU A 106 29.05 -11.79 8.76
CA GLU A 106 29.12 -12.89 9.73
C GLU A 106 28.61 -12.46 11.12
N MET A 107 28.93 -11.24 11.56
CA MET A 107 28.43 -10.70 12.83
C MET A 107 26.90 -10.55 12.83
N LEU A 108 26.32 -10.14 11.70
CA LEU A 108 24.88 -9.95 11.54
C LEU A 108 24.12 -11.27 11.28
N ALA A 109 24.80 -12.30 10.77
CA ALA A 109 24.22 -13.61 10.48
C ALA A 109 24.17 -14.56 11.71
N ARG A 110 24.96 -14.31 12.77
CA ARG A 110 25.01 -15.19 13.97
C ARG A 110 23.65 -15.42 14.63
N ARG A 111 23.17 -16.66 14.68
CA ARG A 111 22.04 -17.10 15.53
C ARG A 111 22.55 -17.62 16.88
N GLU A 112 22.84 -16.74 17.83
CA GLU A 112 23.13 -17.16 19.21
C GLU A 112 21.87 -17.06 20.10
N PRO A 113 21.47 -18.13 20.81
CA PRO A 113 20.24 -18.16 21.60
C PRO A 113 20.23 -17.21 22.80
N ASN A 114 21.40 -16.78 23.31
CA ASN A 114 21.53 -15.87 24.46
C ASN A 114 21.76 -14.39 24.09
N GLY A 115 21.81 -14.05 22.78
CA GLY A 115 22.14 -12.70 22.27
C GLY A 115 21.12 -12.11 21.30
N ALA A 116 19.90 -12.66 21.26
CA ALA A 116 18.90 -12.35 20.24
C ALA A 116 18.53 -10.86 20.15
N GLU A 117 18.42 -10.16 21.29
CA GLU A 117 18.09 -8.72 21.29
C GLU A 117 19.22 -7.87 20.71
N ASN A 118 20.47 -8.10 21.12
CA ASN A 118 21.62 -7.34 20.61
C ASN A 118 21.82 -7.55 19.10
N LEU A 119 21.58 -8.78 18.62
CA LEU A 119 21.61 -9.10 17.19
C LEU A 119 20.49 -8.38 16.42
N SER A 120 19.27 -8.38 16.95
CA SER A 120 18.15 -7.68 16.32
C SER A 120 18.39 -6.17 16.25
N SER A 121 19.01 -5.58 17.28
CA SER A 121 19.39 -4.16 17.29
C SER A 121 20.51 -3.87 16.30
N ALA A 122 21.49 -4.78 16.16
CA ALA A 122 22.54 -4.66 15.15
C ALA A 122 21.96 -4.65 13.72
N ARG A 123 21.05 -5.60 13.43
CA ARG A 123 20.38 -5.69 12.12
C ARG A 123 19.53 -4.47 11.81
N GLU A 124 18.81 -3.98 12.80
CA GLU A 124 18.01 -2.76 12.70
C GLU A 124 18.87 -1.54 12.38
N MET A 125 19.89 -1.25 13.20
CA MET A 125 20.80 -0.11 12.98
C MET A 125 21.47 -0.17 11.62
N PHE A 126 21.90 -1.36 11.21
CA PHE A 126 22.51 -1.59 9.90
C PHE A 126 21.52 -1.33 8.76
N THR A 127 20.28 -1.81 8.89
CA THR A 127 19.22 -1.59 7.89
C THR A 127 18.91 -0.10 7.74
N VAL A 128 18.82 0.64 8.84
CA VAL A 128 18.60 2.10 8.82
C VAL A 128 19.77 2.83 8.18
N LEU A 129 21.00 2.41 8.48
CA LEU A 129 22.19 2.95 7.83
C LEU A 129 22.12 2.77 6.31
N ILE A 130 21.77 1.57 5.84
CA ILE A 130 21.55 1.29 4.41
C ILE A 130 20.56 2.26 3.81
N PHE A 131 19.35 2.33 4.36
CA PHE A 131 18.34 3.26 3.87
C PHE A 131 18.88 4.70 3.80
N ARG A 132 19.63 5.16 4.80
CA ARG A 132 20.15 6.54 4.82
C ARG A 132 21.25 6.79 3.78
N PHE A 133 22.21 5.89 3.61
CA PHE A 133 23.33 6.13 2.68
C PHE A 133 22.98 5.84 1.23
N THR A 134 22.01 4.96 0.95
CA THR A 134 21.48 4.70 -0.40
C THR A 134 20.47 5.76 -0.83
N ASN A 135 20.24 6.78 -0.01
CA ASN A 135 19.18 7.78 -0.21
C ASN A 135 17.80 7.11 -0.38
N TYR A 136 17.53 6.13 0.48
CA TYR A 136 16.28 5.39 0.59
C TYR A 136 15.94 4.54 -0.62
N ASP A 137 16.93 4.15 -1.42
CA ASP A 137 16.75 3.18 -2.51
C ASP A 137 16.37 1.80 -1.96
N THR A 138 15.12 1.42 -2.23
CA THR A 138 14.53 0.16 -1.77
C THR A 138 15.06 -1.06 -2.53
N LYS A 139 15.60 -0.90 -3.74
CA LYS A 139 16.20 -2.01 -4.50
C LYS A 139 17.50 -2.48 -3.86
N ALA A 140 18.41 -1.54 -3.59
CA ALA A 140 19.66 -1.82 -2.90
C ALA A 140 19.41 -2.42 -1.51
N THR A 141 18.45 -1.85 -0.78
CA THR A 141 18.10 -2.32 0.58
C THR A 141 17.47 -3.71 0.56
N GLY A 142 16.60 -4.02 -0.41
CA GLY A 142 15.99 -5.33 -0.57
C GLY A 142 17.02 -6.44 -0.84
N LEU A 143 18.03 -6.18 -1.68
CA LEU A 143 19.13 -7.11 -1.94
C LEU A 143 19.95 -7.39 -0.69
N LEU A 144 20.28 -6.35 0.07
CA LEU A 144 21.07 -6.45 1.30
C LEU A 144 20.31 -7.14 2.42
N LEU A 145 19.02 -6.82 2.62
CA LEU A 145 18.16 -7.52 3.58
C LEU A 145 18.06 -9.02 3.26
N ARG A 146 17.94 -9.36 1.97
CA ARG A 146 17.93 -10.75 1.52
C ARG A 146 19.25 -11.45 1.84
N HIS A 147 20.38 -10.76 1.69
CA HIS A 147 21.70 -11.31 2.01
C HIS A 147 21.90 -11.50 3.52
N ILE A 148 21.62 -10.49 4.33
CA ILE A 148 21.84 -10.50 5.80
C ILE A 148 20.93 -11.50 6.52
N CYS A 149 19.73 -11.71 5.98
CA CYS A 149 18.76 -12.64 6.54
C CYS A 149 18.86 -14.04 5.91
N ASP A 150 19.87 -14.35 5.09
CA ASP A 150 19.99 -15.62 4.36
C ASP A 150 18.72 -15.98 3.53
N GLY A 151 17.98 -14.97 3.09
CA GLY A 151 16.70 -15.12 2.41
C GLY A 151 15.53 -15.58 3.28
N ASP A 152 15.70 -15.62 4.61
CA ASP A 152 14.65 -15.87 5.61
C ASP A 152 13.66 -14.71 5.65
N VAL A 153 12.49 -14.94 5.06
CA VAL A 153 11.42 -13.95 4.93
C VAL A 153 10.91 -13.49 6.30
N GLY A 154 10.88 -14.38 7.30
CA GLY A 154 10.45 -14.03 8.65
C GLY A 154 11.41 -13.03 9.31
N ALA A 155 12.71 -13.28 9.20
CA ALA A 155 13.74 -12.39 9.73
C ALA A 155 13.78 -11.03 9.00
N MET A 156 13.59 -11.01 7.68
CA MET A 156 13.49 -9.77 6.90
C MET A 156 12.31 -8.91 7.36
N VAL A 157 11.14 -9.53 7.52
CA VAL A 157 9.91 -8.89 7.97
C VAL A 157 10.09 -8.33 9.37
N GLN A 158 10.56 -9.15 10.33
CA GLN A 158 10.85 -8.69 11.69
C GLN A 158 11.80 -7.49 11.72
N THR A 159 12.86 -7.50 10.91
CA THR A 159 13.82 -6.39 10.85
C THR A 159 13.16 -5.12 10.34
N LEU A 160 12.42 -5.19 9.22
CA LEU A 160 11.69 -4.04 8.66
C LEU A 160 10.68 -3.47 9.65
N LEU A 161 9.95 -4.33 10.36
CA LEU A 161 8.96 -3.89 11.35
C LEU A 161 9.59 -3.23 12.55
N ARG A 162 10.73 -3.76 13.01
CA ARG A 162 11.47 -3.16 14.11
C ARG A 162 11.90 -1.74 13.74
N VAL A 163 12.38 -1.55 12.50
CA VAL A 163 12.64 -0.22 11.95
C VAL A 163 11.38 0.65 11.98
N MET A 164 10.23 0.16 11.49
CA MET A 164 8.98 0.93 11.49
C MET A 164 8.48 1.30 12.90
N VAL A 165 8.61 0.40 13.89
CA VAL A 165 8.09 0.57 15.24
C VAL A 165 9.02 1.42 16.11
N GLN A 166 10.33 1.15 16.11
CA GLN A 166 11.28 1.87 16.97
C GLN A 166 11.54 3.31 16.50
N HIS A 167 11.46 3.56 15.20
CA HIS A 167 11.71 4.89 14.64
C HIS A 167 10.47 5.77 14.52
N ARG A 168 9.33 5.33 15.08
CA ARG A 168 8.06 6.05 15.04
C ARG A 168 8.11 7.44 15.68
N GLU A 169 9.00 7.65 16.65
CA GLU A 169 9.09 8.91 17.43
C GLU A 169 10.05 9.90 16.75
N THR A 170 11.08 9.37 16.08
CA THR A 170 12.02 10.17 15.29
C THR A 170 11.45 10.60 13.94
N CYS A 171 10.48 9.83 13.40
CA CYS A 171 9.69 10.10 12.19
C CYS A 171 10.49 10.68 11.02
N GLU A 172 11.51 9.97 10.54
CA GLU A 172 12.01 10.27 9.19
C GLU A 172 11.02 9.70 8.17
N TRP A 173 10.16 10.54 7.59
CA TRP A 173 9.19 10.12 6.56
C TRP A 173 9.81 9.24 5.46
N PRO A 174 10.99 9.59 4.89
CA PRO A 174 11.63 8.75 3.89
C PRO A 174 12.01 7.35 4.40
N LEU A 175 12.44 7.22 5.66
CA LEU A 175 12.79 5.93 6.26
C LEU A 175 11.55 5.04 6.42
N LEU A 176 10.47 5.60 6.96
CA LEU A 176 9.21 4.88 7.13
C LEU A 176 8.64 4.42 5.78
N GLN A 177 8.62 5.32 4.79
CA GLN A 177 8.14 5.00 3.45
C GLN A 177 9.02 3.94 2.78
N ALA A 178 10.34 4.03 2.89
CA ALA A 178 11.25 3.04 2.31
C ALA A 178 11.13 1.67 2.97
N ALA A 179 10.93 1.62 4.30
CA ALA A 179 10.67 0.39 5.02
C ALA A 179 9.33 -0.25 4.60
N LEU A 180 8.26 0.55 4.50
CA LEU A 180 6.94 0.08 4.05
C LEU A 180 6.94 -0.36 2.58
N GLN A 181 7.66 0.34 1.70
CA GLN A 181 7.86 -0.07 0.31
C GLN A 181 8.64 -1.38 0.22
N SER A 182 9.71 -1.53 1.01
CA SER A 182 10.48 -2.77 1.06
C SER A 182 9.62 -3.93 1.53
N PHE A 183 8.76 -3.69 2.53
CA PHE A 183 7.78 -4.67 2.99
C PHE A 183 6.75 -5.02 1.91
N TYR A 184 6.17 -4.01 1.26
CA TYR A 184 5.24 -4.20 0.14
C TYR A 184 5.88 -5.00 -1.00
N ALA A 185 7.14 -4.72 -1.36
CA ALA A 185 7.88 -5.41 -2.40
C ALA A 185 8.04 -6.92 -2.14
N LEU A 186 8.04 -7.36 -0.87
CA LEU A 186 8.06 -8.79 -0.51
C LEU A 186 6.75 -9.51 -0.84
N THR A 187 5.67 -8.76 -1.07
CA THR A 187 4.32 -9.30 -1.35
C THR A 187 3.93 -9.20 -2.82
N VAL A 188 4.77 -8.62 -3.67
CA VAL A 188 4.48 -8.38 -5.08
C VAL A 188 5.10 -9.48 -5.95
N PRO A 189 4.32 -10.20 -6.78
CA PRO A 189 4.87 -11.25 -7.66
C PRO A 189 6.01 -10.74 -8.57
N GLY A 190 5.84 -9.55 -9.18
CA GLY A 190 6.78 -8.98 -10.14
C GLY A 190 8.22 -8.78 -9.64
N THR A 191 8.43 -8.71 -8.32
CA THR A 191 9.78 -8.62 -7.73
C THR A 191 10.55 -9.94 -7.78
N TYR A 192 9.86 -11.06 -8.07
CA TYR A 192 10.43 -12.40 -8.12
C TYR A 192 10.45 -13.00 -9.54
N TYR A 193 9.60 -12.52 -10.44
CA TYR A 193 9.47 -13.03 -11.82
C TYR A 193 10.13 -12.13 -12.88
N GLY A 194 11.25 -11.46 -12.55
CA GLY A 194 11.97 -10.62 -13.51
C GLY A 194 12.38 -11.41 -14.76
N THR A 195 11.87 -11.00 -15.93
CA THR A 195 12.41 -11.38 -17.23
C THR A 195 13.81 -10.79 -17.36
N GLY A 196 14.81 -11.61 -17.65
CA GLY A 196 16.17 -11.14 -17.91
C GLY A 196 16.19 -10.18 -19.09
N GLU A 197 16.25 -8.87 -18.81
CA GLU A 197 16.59 -7.85 -19.79
C GLU A 197 18.11 -7.63 -19.90
N ASP A 198 18.91 -8.27 -19.05
CA ASP A 198 20.35 -8.41 -19.31
C ASP A 198 20.58 -9.66 -20.14
N GLY A 199 20.84 -9.45 -21.44
CA GLY A 199 20.85 -10.45 -22.50
C GLY A 199 21.47 -11.79 -22.15
N ALA A 200 20.61 -12.78 -21.92
CA ALA A 200 20.97 -14.19 -22.05
C ALA A 200 20.43 -14.68 -23.40
N ALA A 201 21.35 -14.95 -24.32
CA ALA A 201 21.08 -15.58 -25.60
C ALA A 201 20.17 -16.81 -25.43
N GLU A 202 19.29 -17.02 -26.40
CA GLU A 202 18.50 -18.25 -26.53
C GLU A 202 19.39 -19.47 -26.26
N PRO A 203 18.96 -20.44 -25.44
CA PRO A 203 19.74 -21.64 -25.23
C PRO A 203 19.68 -22.47 -26.52
N SER A 204 20.72 -22.33 -27.35
CA SER A 204 21.04 -23.31 -28.37
C SER A 204 21.16 -24.66 -27.68
N ARG A 205 20.31 -25.60 -28.09
CA ARG A 205 20.45 -27.02 -27.77
C ARG A 205 21.85 -27.46 -28.20
N ASP A 206 22.74 -27.69 -27.24
CA ASP A 206 23.76 -28.72 -27.35
C ASP A 206 24.33 -29.08 -25.97
N PHE A 207 24.64 -30.37 -25.84
CA PHE A 207 24.91 -31.10 -24.61
C PHE A 207 26.26 -30.75 -23.94
N ALA A 208 26.23 -30.87 -22.60
CA ALA A 208 27.33 -31.23 -21.69
C ALA A 208 28.54 -30.28 -21.54
N ALA A 209 28.60 -29.58 -20.39
CA ALA A 209 29.79 -29.49 -19.52
C ALA A 209 29.48 -28.73 -18.22
N THR A 210 29.95 -29.30 -17.12
CA THR A 210 29.97 -28.77 -15.75
C THR A 210 30.68 -27.43 -15.60
N THR A 211 30.01 -26.39 -15.08
CA THR A 211 30.65 -25.39 -14.19
C THR A 211 29.62 -24.60 -13.38
N THR A 212 29.93 -24.41 -12.11
CA THR A 212 29.24 -23.62 -11.07
C THR A 212 29.04 -22.15 -11.47
N GLY A 213 27.79 -21.66 -11.42
CA GLY A 213 27.45 -20.24 -11.57
C GLY A 213 25.93 -20.03 -11.63
N SER A 214 25.39 -19.40 -10.59
CA SER A 214 24.00 -18.91 -10.41
C SER A 214 22.92 -19.49 -11.35
N SER A 215 22.25 -20.54 -10.90
CA SER A 215 20.97 -20.92 -11.49
C SER A 215 19.94 -19.80 -11.24
N LEU A 216 19.64 -19.01 -12.27
CA LEU A 216 18.34 -18.33 -12.40
C LEU A 216 17.28 -19.44 -12.43
N GLN A 217 16.92 -19.92 -11.23
CA GLN A 217 15.77 -20.79 -11.06
C GLN A 217 14.57 -20.00 -11.55
N SER A 218 13.86 -20.54 -12.55
CA SER A 218 12.52 -20.11 -12.86
C SER A 218 11.73 -20.10 -11.55
N PHE A 219 11.48 -18.92 -10.97
CA PHE A 219 10.69 -18.81 -9.77
C PHE A 219 9.33 -19.45 -10.11
N ARG A 220 8.87 -20.42 -9.33
CA ARG A 220 7.58 -21.08 -9.58
C ARG A 220 6.49 -20.35 -8.82
N VAL A 221 5.25 -20.42 -9.31
CA VAL A 221 4.09 -19.86 -8.61
C VAL A 221 3.95 -20.43 -7.20
N GLU A 222 4.21 -21.73 -7.04
CA GLU A 222 4.29 -22.40 -5.74
C GLU A 222 5.30 -21.75 -4.79
N SER A 223 6.53 -21.49 -5.25
CA SER A 223 7.58 -20.89 -4.42
C SER A 223 7.28 -19.46 -3.97
N PHE A 224 6.46 -18.72 -4.73
CA PHE A 224 5.97 -17.41 -4.31
C PHE A 224 4.91 -17.55 -3.20
N GLN A 225 3.95 -18.44 -3.40
CA GLN A 225 2.86 -18.64 -2.46
C GLN A 225 3.33 -19.23 -1.13
N ASP A 226 4.35 -20.10 -1.14
CA ASP A 226 5.00 -20.61 0.07
C ASP A 226 5.69 -19.48 0.86
N ARG A 227 6.29 -18.51 0.16
CA ARG A 227 6.87 -17.32 0.81
C ARG A 227 5.80 -16.41 1.39
N ILE A 228 4.69 -16.19 0.69
CA ILE A 228 3.55 -15.42 1.21
C ILE A 228 3.01 -16.11 2.47
N ALA A 229 2.84 -17.43 2.46
CA ALA A 229 2.41 -18.19 3.63
C ALA A 229 3.40 -18.04 4.81
N ALA A 230 4.70 -18.14 4.56
CA ALA A 230 5.73 -17.94 5.60
C ALA A 230 5.71 -16.50 6.15
N LEU A 231 5.55 -15.49 5.29
CA LEU A 231 5.44 -14.09 5.68
C LEU A 231 4.20 -13.85 6.56
N PHE A 232 3.07 -14.41 6.15
CA PHE A 232 1.80 -14.23 6.86
C PHE A 232 1.79 -14.98 8.21
N THR A 233 2.44 -16.15 8.25
CA THR A 233 2.69 -16.91 9.48
C THR A 233 3.59 -16.13 10.45
N ALA A 234 4.69 -15.56 9.96
CA ALA A 234 5.57 -14.75 10.80
C ALA A 234 4.86 -13.52 11.38
N MET A 235 3.99 -12.89 10.59
CA MET A 235 3.17 -11.78 11.10
C MET A 235 2.22 -12.23 12.22
N ARG A 236 1.56 -13.37 12.03
CA ARG A 236 0.66 -13.97 13.01
C ARG A 236 1.39 -14.31 14.32
N ASP A 237 2.52 -15.01 14.23
CA ASP A 237 3.22 -15.56 15.40
C ASP A 237 3.86 -14.47 16.26
N HIS A 238 4.35 -13.40 15.62
CA HIS A 238 5.02 -12.31 16.31
C HIS A 238 4.11 -11.11 16.61
N ARG A 239 2.80 -11.22 16.32
CA ARG A 239 1.80 -10.15 16.53
C ARG A 239 2.26 -8.81 15.95
N VAL A 240 2.84 -8.92 14.77
CA VAL A 240 3.50 -7.83 14.05
C VAL A 240 2.52 -6.73 13.72
N LEU A 241 1.37 -7.14 13.18
CA LEU A 241 0.39 -6.24 12.62
C LEU A 241 -0.19 -5.37 13.73
N GLU A 242 -0.49 -5.99 14.87
CA GLU A 242 -0.98 -5.34 16.07
C GLU A 242 0.01 -4.28 16.58
N GLN A 243 1.31 -4.61 16.66
CA GLN A 243 2.35 -3.68 17.10
C GLN A 243 2.50 -2.49 16.14
N LEU A 244 2.51 -2.77 14.82
CA LEU A 244 2.65 -1.74 13.79
C LEU A 244 1.43 -0.82 13.77
N LEU A 245 0.21 -1.35 13.76
CA LEU A 245 -1.02 -0.56 13.73
C LEU A 245 -1.18 0.26 15.02
N ALA A 246 -0.87 -0.31 16.19
CA ALA A 246 -0.87 0.43 17.45
C ALA A 246 0.15 1.59 17.42
N SER A 247 1.34 1.36 16.86
CA SER A 247 2.38 2.39 16.68
C SER A 247 1.90 3.51 15.74
N LEU A 248 1.42 3.15 14.55
CA LEU A 248 0.90 4.09 13.55
C LEU A 248 -0.29 4.90 14.08
N ARG A 249 -1.14 4.30 14.91
CA ARG A 249 -2.26 4.97 15.59
C ARG A 249 -1.76 6.12 16.47
N VAL A 250 -0.76 5.86 17.31
CA VAL A 250 -0.19 6.87 18.21
C VAL A 250 0.43 8.02 17.41
N SER A 251 1.16 7.70 16.34
CA SER A 251 1.79 8.71 15.48
C SER A 251 0.76 9.53 14.68
N TRP A 252 -0.32 8.92 14.20
CA TRP A 252 -1.44 9.65 13.58
C TRP A 252 -2.09 10.63 14.56
N HIS A 253 -2.36 10.21 15.79
CA HIS A 253 -2.88 11.10 16.84
C HIS A 253 -1.93 12.23 17.18
N ALA A 254 -0.62 11.98 17.19
CA ALA A 254 0.39 13.00 17.41
C ALA A 254 0.40 14.02 16.26
N SER A 255 0.36 13.58 15.00
CA SER A 255 0.28 14.45 13.80
C SER A 255 -1.03 15.26 13.75
N THR A 256 -2.12 14.72 14.30
CA THR A 256 -3.41 15.42 14.39
C THR A 256 -3.38 16.54 15.43
N ASN A 257 -2.79 16.31 16.60
CA ASN A 257 -2.87 17.23 17.74
C ASN A 257 -1.66 18.16 17.92
N ASN A 258 -0.47 17.73 17.50
CA ASN A 258 0.78 18.46 17.68
C ASN A 258 1.34 18.90 16.32
N ARG A 259 2.10 20.01 16.29
CA ARG A 259 3.10 20.18 15.21
C ARG A 259 3.99 18.94 15.28
N SER A 260 4.19 18.27 14.16
CA SER A 260 5.07 17.11 14.13
C SER A 260 6.45 17.50 14.68
N PRO A 261 7.15 16.61 15.42
CA PRO A 261 8.36 17.00 16.15
C PRO A 261 9.41 17.66 15.22
N PRO A 262 10.21 18.64 15.70
CA PRO A 262 11.19 19.37 14.89
C PRO A 262 12.18 18.50 14.11
N SER A 263 12.34 17.23 14.49
CA SER A 263 13.12 16.21 13.78
C SER A 263 12.59 15.84 12.38
N LEU A 264 11.32 16.16 12.09
CA LEU A 264 10.70 16.02 10.76
C LEU A 264 11.11 17.11 9.77
N ALA A 265 11.62 18.24 10.27
CA ALA A 265 12.11 19.33 9.44
C ALA A 265 13.56 19.03 9.01
N GLN A 266 13.73 18.07 8.08
CA GLN A 266 14.98 17.93 7.32
C GLN A 266 15.14 19.09 6.32
N GLY A 267 15.07 20.35 6.77
CA GLY A 267 15.12 21.52 5.87
C GLY A 267 13.87 21.71 4.99
N TYR A 268 12.87 20.84 5.08
CA TYR A 268 11.57 20.99 4.44
C TYR A 268 10.53 21.38 5.49
N ALA A 269 9.97 22.58 5.34
CA ALA A 269 8.81 23.19 6.01
C ALA A 269 8.52 22.77 7.48
N GLU A 270 8.40 23.76 8.37
CA GLU A 270 7.82 23.58 9.71
C GLU A 270 6.55 22.70 9.63
N SER A 271 6.61 21.46 10.12
CA SER A 271 5.51 20.51 9.95
C SER A 271 4.26 21.01 10.67
N VAL A 272 3.22 21.33 9.90
CA VAL A 272 1.92 21.78 10.39
C VAL A 272 1.10 20.55 10.77
N ALA A 273 0.46 20.60 11.95
CA ALA A 273 -0.47 19.55 12.37
C ALA A 273 -1.63 19.39 11.38
N LEU A 274 -2.15 18.16 11.20
CA LEU A 274 -3.37 17.95 10.42
C LEU A 274 -4.57 18.70 11.04
N GLY A 275 -4.58 18.89 12.36
CA GLY A 275 -5.58 19.69 13.06
C GLY A 275 -6.99 19.15 12.85
N ALA A 276 -7.92 20.03 12.44
CA ALA A 276 -9.31 19.64 12.18
C ALA A 276 -9.45 18.58 11.09
N LEU A 277 -8.51 18.50 10.15
CA LEU A 277 -8.55 17.53 9.06
C LEU A 277 -8.35 16.09 9.53
N GLY A 278 -7.52 15.88 10.57
CA GLY A 278 -7.27 14.56 11.16
C GLY A 278 -8.40 14.06 12.07
N ARG A 279 -9.46 14.86 12.27
CA ARG A 279 -10.56 14.59 13.21
C ARG A 279 -11.87 14.31 12.46
N PRO A 280 -12.46 13.12 12.60
CA PRO A 280 -13.60 12.69 11.78
C PRO A 280 -14.88 13.54 12.01
N ASP A 281 -15.05 14.07 13.22
CA ASP A 281 -16.20 14.90 13.63
C ASP A 281 -16.19 16.29 12.99
N VAL A 282 -15.01 16.87 12.77
CA VAL A 282 -14.85 18.26 12.32
C VAL A 282 -14.13 18.40 10.98
N ALA A 283 -13.63 17.34 10.36
CA ALA A 283 -12.93 17.40 9.07
C ALA A 283 -13.73 18.16 8.00
N HIS A 284 -15.05 18.00 7.99
CA HIS A 284 -15.93 18.69 7.07
C HIS A 284 -15.94 20.22 7.15
N THR A 285 -15.42 20.82 8.22
CA THR A 285 -15.30 22.28 8.35
C THR A 285 -14.08 22.82 7.61
N VAL A 286 -13.18 21.96 7.13
CA VAL A 286 -11.96 22.35 6.42
C VAL A 286 -12.27 22.61 4.95
N THR A 287 -12.43 23.87 4.57
CA THR A 287 -12.75 24.27 3.18
C THR A 287 -11.53 24.38 2.26
N SER A 288 -10.33 24.43 2.82
CA SER A 288 -9.06 24.38 2.10
C SER A 288 -7.96 23.87 3.03
N ALA A 289 -7.03 23.08 2.48
CA ALA A 289 -5.88 22.56 3.22
C ALA A 289 -4.60 23.27 2.75
N SER A 290 -3.72 23.65 3.68
CA SER A 290 -2.41 24.24 3.31
C SER A 290 -1.52 23.21 2.61
N ALA A 291 -0.51 23.67 1.85
CA ALA A 291 0.42 22.77 1.17
C ALA A 291 1.14 21.81 2.14
N GLU A 292 1.46 22.29 3.34
CA GLU A 292 2.08 21.48 4.40
C GLU A 292 1.11 20.42 4.95
N GLN A 293 -0.16 20.78 5.18
CA GLN A 293 -1.18 19.84 5.63
C GLN A 293 -1.49 18.77 4.57
N GLN A 294 -1.51 19.16 3.29
CA GLN A 294 -1.67 18.23 2.18
C GLN A 294 -0.50 17.26 2.09
N MET A 295 0.74 17.76 2.24
CA MET A 295 1.92 16.92 2.20
C MET A 295 1.95 15.93 3.37
N GLU A 296 1.64 16.39 4.59
CA GLU A 296 1.55 15.51 5.76
C GLU A 296 0.46 14.44 5.57
N LEU A 297 -0.71 14.82 5.05
CA LEU A 297 -1.78 13.86 4.74
C LEU A 297 -1.33 12.85 3.68
N LEU A 298 -0.71 13.29 2.59
CA LEU A 298 -0.22 12.40 1.53
C LEU A 298 0.83 11.42 2.04
N ASN A 299 1.70 11.85 2.96
CA ASN A 299 2.67 10.97 3.62
C ASN A 299 1.98 9.86 4.42
N TRP A 300 0.98 10.22 5.23
CA TRP A 300 0.17 9.24 5.97
C TRP A 300 -0.58 8.29 5.05
N LEU A 301 -1.26 8.81 4.03
CA LEU A 301 -2.02 8.03 3.07
C LEU A 301 -1.12 7.08 2.28
N SER A 302 0.08 7.50 1.89
CA SER A 302 1.07 6.65 1.25
C SER A 302 1.50 5.51 2.17
N ALA A 303 1.83 5.81 3.42
CA ALA A 303 2.22 4.81 4.41
C ALA A 303 1.11 3.77 4.66
N PHE A 304 -0.12 4.23 4.88
CA PHE A 304 -1.27 3.35 5.09
C PHE A 304 -1.60 2.54 3.84
N ALA A 305 -1.58 3.14 2.65
CA ALA A 305 -1.86 2.43 1.41
C ALA A 305 -0.83 1.32 1.13
N LEU A 306 0.46 1.56 1.38
CA LEU A 306 1.50 0.53 1.23
C LEU A 306 1.28 -0.65 2.18
N LEU A 307 0.95 -0.38 3.44
CA LEU A 307 0.64 -1.41 4.42
C LEU A 307 -0.62 -2.21 4.02
N CYS A 308 -1.70 -1.52 3.67
CA CYS A 308 -2.96 -2.16 3.28
C CYS A 308 -2.78 -3.02 2.02
N ARG A 309 -2.02 -2.56 1.02
CA ARG A 309 -1.76 -3.37 -0.18
C ARG A 309 -0.87 -4.57 0.09
N ALA A 310 0.10 -4.45 0.99
CA ALA A 310 0.89 -5.59 1.39
C ALA A 310 -0.02 -6.66 2.02
N LEU A 311 -0.97 -6.24 2.88
CA LEU A 311 -1.99 -7.11 3.47
C LEU A 311 -2.91 -7.71 2.41
N ASP A 312 -3.43 -6.91 1.49
CA ASP A 312 -4.29 -7.39 0.40
C ASP A 312 -3.56 -8.45 -0.44
N ASN A 313 -2.30 -8.20 -0.82
CA ASN A 313 -1.48 -9.17 -1.56
C ASN A 313 -1.26 -10.45 -0.77
N MET A 314 -0.98 -10.36 0.54
CA MET A 314 -0.86 -11.54 1.38
C MET A 314 -2.16 -12.34 1.40
N ILE A 315 -3.30 -11.67 1.61
CA ILE A 315 -4.62 -12.30 1.65
C ILE A 315 -4.96 -12.92 0.28
N GLU A 316 -4.64 -12.24 -0.81
CA GLU A 316 -4.94 -12.67 -2.17
C GLU A 316 -4.09 -13.87 -2.62
N PHE A 317 -2.80 -13.88 -2.26
CA PHE A 317 -1.85 -14.88 -2.75
C PHE A 317 -1.57 -16.01 -1.76
N CYS A 318 -1.98 -15.89 -0.50
CA CYS A 318 -1.85 -16.96 0.48
C CYS A 318 -2.75 -18.14 0.12
N ARG A 319 -2.19 -19.35 0.16
CA ARG A 319 -2.93 -20.61 -0.03
C ARG A 319 -3.66 -21.07 1.24
N ASP A 320 -3.26 -20.56 2.41
CA ASP A 320 -3.81 -20.93 3.71
C ASP A 320 -4.99 -20.02 4.07
N VAL A 321 -6.20 -20.47 3.72
CA VAL A 321 -7.44 -19.74 4.02
C VAL A 321 -7.73 -19.65 5.54
N PRO A 322 -7.52 -20.71 6.35
CA PRO A 322 -7.58 -20.60 7.81
C PRO A 322 -6.73 -19.45 8.37
N LEU A 323 -5.51 -19.28 7.86
CA LEU A 323 -4.62 -18.18 8.27
C LEU A 323 -5.20 -16.79 7.90
N SER A 324 -5.76 -16.65 6.70
CA SER A 324 -6.45 -15.41 6.28
C SER A 324 -7.65 -15.10 7.17
N ARG A 325 -8.46 -16.12 7.49
CA ARG A 325 -9.62 -16.00 8.38
C ARG A 325 -9.19 -15.60 9.80
N GLU A 326 -8.12 -16.18 10.31
CA GLU A 326 -7.55 -15.84 11.61
C GLU A 326 -7.09 -14.38 11.65
N VAL A 327 -6.32 -13.93 10.68
CA VAL A 327 -5.85 -12.53 10.62
C VAL A 327 -7.02 -11.55 10.53
N ARG A 328 -8.04 -11.86 9.72
CA ARG A 328 -9.29 -11.08 9.68
C ARG A 328 -9.92 -10.97 11.07
N THR A 329 -10.09 -12.09 11.78
CA THR A 329 -10.70 -12.06 13.13
C THR A 329 -9.86 -11.27 14.12
N ARG A 330 -8.53 -11.28 14.00
CA ARG A 330 -7.62 -10.50 14.86
C ARG A 330 -7.70 -8.99 14.61
N LEU A 331 -8.01 -8.53 13.39
CA LEU A 331 -8.16 -7.10 13.11
C LEU A 331 -9.26 -6.44 13.97
N LEU A 332 -10.32 -7.18 14.30
CA LEU A 332 -11.39 -6.73 15.20
C LEU A 332 -11.24 -7.27 16.63
N GLY A 333 -10.58 -8.42 16.81
CA GLY A 333 -10.39 -9.07 18.11
C GLY A 333 -9.26 -8.47 18.95
N ASP A 334 -8.22 -7.91 18.34
CA ASP A 334 -7.17 -7.20 19.06
C ASP A 334 -7.53 -5.71 19.28
N PRO A 335 -7.44 -5.20 20.51
CA PRO A 335 -7.75 -3.80 20.81
C PRO A 335 -6.92 -2.79 20.01
N GLY A 336 -5.63 -3.07 19.78
CA GLY A 336 -4.73 -2.17 19.06
C GLY A 336 -5.11 -2.01 17.59
N CYS A 337 -5.44 -3.12 16.92
CA CYS A 337 -5.96 -3.12 15.56
C CYS A 337 -7.32 -2.44 15.47
N HIS A 338 -8.25 -2.80 16.34
CA HIS A 338 -9.61 -2.27 16.36
C HIS A 338 -9.60 -0.75 16.58
N ASP A 339 -8.81 -0.26 17.54
CA ASP A 339 -8.65 1.16 17.82
C ASP A 339 -7.99 1.90 16.65
N TRP A 340 -7.05 1.28 15.93
CA TRP A 340 -6.45 1.87 14.74
C TRP A 340 -7.48 2.06 13.61
N LEU A 341 -8.36 1.08 13.38
CA LEU A 341 -9.45 1.20 12.39
C LEU A 341 -10.34 2.40 12.72
N ALA A 342 -10.75 2.53 13.98
CA ALA A 342 -11.65 3.58 14.43
C ALA A 342 -11.01 4.98 14.43
N SER A 343 -9.75 5.08 14.86
CA SER A 343 -9.12 6.36 15.22
C SER A 343 -8.01 6.84 14.28
N ALA A 344 -7.60 6.03 13.30
CA ALA A 344 -6.64 6.42 12.27
C ALA A 344 -7.12 6.09 10.85
N ALA A 345 -7.55 4.85 10.57
CA ALA A 345 -7.91 4.43 9.22
C ALA A 345 -9.14 5.17 8.67
N VAL A 346 -10.26 5.14 9.40
CA VAL A 346 -11.50 5.85 9.00
C VAL A 346 -11.31 7.37 8.96
N PRO A 347 -10.68 8.02 9.96
CA PRO A 347 -10.34 9.45 9.87
C PRO A 347 -9.45 9.80 8.66
N ALA A 348 -8.48 8.96 8.30
CA ALA A 348 -7.63 9.19 7.13
C ALA A 348 -8.42 9.12 5.82
N ILE A 349 -9.40 8.21 5.71
CA ILE A 349 -10.33 8.16 4.56
C ILE A 349 -11.14 9.45 4.48
N ILE A 350 -11.71 9.90 5.60
CA ILE A 350 -12.49 11.16 5.66
C ILE A 350 -11.62 12.35 5.26
N ALA A 351 -10.39 12.44 5.77
CA ALA A 351 -9.44 13.49 5.42
C ALA A 351 -9.11 13.48 3.92
N ALA A 352 -8.86 12.31 3.34
CA ALA A 352 -8.57 12.15 1.92
C ALA A 352 -9.73 12.66 1.05
N ILE A 353 -10.97 12.26 1.38
CA ILE A 353 -12.17 12.70 0.66
C ILE A 353 -12.36 14.21 0.83
N GLN A 354 -12.17 14.76 2.03
CA GLN A 354 -12.34 16.20 2.28
C GLN A 354 -11.36 17.03 1.46
N VAL A 355 -10.06 16.71 1.47
CA VAL A 355 -9.06 17.45 0.67
C VAL A 355 -9.35 17.30 -0.81
N TRP A 356 -9.72 16.09 -1.24
CA TRP A 356 -10.06 15.83 -2.64
C TRP A 356 -11.25 16.69 -3.11
N MET A 357 -12.28 16.87 -2.28
CA MET A 357 -13.42 17.74 -2.60
C MET A 357 -13.09 19.23 -2.55
N SER A 358 -12.20 19.64 -1.64
CA SER A 358 -11.98 21.05 -1.30
C SER A 358 -10.96 21.74 -2.20
N ASP A 359 -10.02 20.99 -2.80
CA ASP A 359 -8.89 21.57 -3.52
C ASP A 359 -8.98 21.39 -5.04
N ALA A 360 -9.67 22.33 -5.68
CA ALA A 360 -9.74 22.45 -7.13
C ALA A 360 -8.39 22.83 -7.78
N SER A 361 -7.39 23.23 -7.00
CA SER A 361 -6.05 23.61 -7.50
C SER A 361 -5.04 22.46 -7.46
N ALA A 362 -5.37 21.34 -6.79
CA ALA A 362 -4.54 20.17 -6.73
C ALA A 362 -4.33 19.55 -8.13
N THR A 363 -3.09 19.13 -8.41
CA THR A 363 -2.80 18.43 -9.67
C THR A 363 -3.62 17.13 -9.77
N ALA A 364 -3.99 16.72 -10.99
CA ALA A 364 -4.70 15.46 -11.25
C ALA A 364 -4.05 14.24 -10.56
N LYS A 365 -2.73 14.22 -10.48
CA LYS A 365 -1.96 13.16 -9.81
C LYS A 365 -2.18 13.12 -8.30
N VAL A 366 -2.25 14.28 -7.64
CA VAL A 366 -2.55 14.38 -6.20
C VAL A 366 -3.98 13.94 -5.94
N GLN A 367 -4.94 14.42 -6.74
CA GLN A 367 -6.34 13.99 -6.62
C GLN A 367 -6.51 12.49 -6.81
N HIS A 368 -5.82 11.89 -7.78
CA HIS A 368 -5.78 10.44 -7.97
C HIS A 368 -5.22 9.69 -6.76
N SER A 369 -4.13 10.20 -6.18
CA SER A 369 -3.47 9.59 -5.03
C SER A 369 -4.38 9.58 -3.79
N LEU A 370 -5.11 10.68 -3.54
CA LEU A 370 -6.06 10.81 -2.42
C LEU A 370 -7.17 9.76 -2.50
N LEU A 371 -7.89 9.70 -3.63
CA LEU A 371 -8.98 8.73 -3.82
C LEU A 371 -8.46 7.29 -3.78
N THR A 372 -7.32 7.01 -4.40
CA THR A 372 -6.82 5.64 -4.46
C THR A 372 -6.36 5.14 -3.08
N ALA A 373 -5.80 6.00 -2.24
CA ALA A 373 -5.49 5.66 -0.85
C ALA A 373 -6.77 5.41 -0.04
N ALA A 374 -7.81 6.24 -0.21
CA ALA A 374 -9.10 6.06 0.44
C ALA A 374 -9.74 4.70 0.06
N ILE A 375 -9.76 4.36 -1.24
CA ILE A 375 -10.25 3.08 -1.74
C ILE A 375 -9.46 1.91 -1.15
N THR A 376 -8.13 2.01 -1.07
CA THR A 376 -7.27 0.96 -0.52
C THR A 376 -7.57 0.72 0.97
N LEU A 377 -7.72 1.79 1.76
CA LEU A 377 -8.10 1.71 3.17
C LEU A 377 -9.51 1.12 3.36
N LEU A 378 -10.47 1.51 2.52
CA LEU A 378 -11.83 0.98 2.52
C LEU A 378 -11.87 -0.52 2.20
N ARG A 379 -11.00 -1.02 1.31
CA ARG A 379 -10.87 -2.46 1.03
C ARG A 379 -10.42 -3.25 2.25
N LEU A 380 -9.44 -2.74 3.00
CA LEU A 380 -9.01 -3.36 4.26
C LEU A 380 -10.12 -3.33 5.31
N LEU A 381 -10.84 -2.20 5.45
CA LEU A 381 -11.99 -2.09 6.36
C LEU A 381 -13.07 -3.11 6.00
N ARG A 382 -13.42 -3.22 4.72
CA ARG A 382 -14.37 -4.21 4.22
C ARG A 382 -13.94 -5.63 4.57
N PHE A 383 -12.67 -5.95 4.35
CA PHE A 383 -12.10 -7.25 4.72
C PHE A 383 -12.24 -7.52 6.23
N ALA A 384 -11.85 -6.56 7.06
CA ALA A 384 -11.92 -6.68 8.53
C ALA A 384 -13.35 -6.85 9.03
N LEU A 385 -14.31 -6.14 8.42
CA LEU A 385 -15.72 -6.12 8.82
C LEU A 385 -16.53 -7.31 8.29
N TYR A 386 -16.02 -8.09 7.32
CA TYR A 386 -16.73 -9.24 6.79
C TYR A 386 -16.95 -10.32 7.86
N LYS A 387 -18.19 -10.81 8.05
CA LYS A 387 -18.61 -11.81 9.05
C LYS A 387 -17.87 -11.66 10.40
N PRO A 388 -18.08 -10.55 11.14
CA PRO A 388 -17.28 -10.23 12.31
C PRO A 388 -17.57 -11.22 13.44
N ALA A 389 -16.54 -11.93 13.91
CA ALA A 389 -16.66 -12.89 15.02
C ALA A 389 -16.75 -12.20 16.40
N VAL A 390 -16.34 -10.93 16.47
CA VAL A 390 -16.28 -10.11 17.69
C VAL A 390 -17.16 -8.87 17.48
N GLY A 391 -17.80 -8.41 18.55
CA GLY A 391 -18.62 -7.20 18.51
C GLY A 391 -17.85 -5.93 18.11
N ILE A 392 -18.56 -4.98 17.52
CA ILE A 392 -18.01 -3.72 17.04
C ILE A 392 -18.01 -2.68 18.17
N THR A 393 -16.91 -1.95 18.35
CA THR A 393 -16.80 -0.94 19.40
C THR A 393 -17.61 0.33 19.10
N PRO A 394 -18.09 1.07 20.13
CA PRO A 394 -18.76 2.36 19.93
C PRO A 394 -17.91 3.39 19.17
N ALA A 395 -16.59 3.36 19.35
CA ALA A 395 -15.67 4.25 18.65
C ALA A 395 -15.67 3.99 17.14
N LEU A 396 -15.60 2.71 16.73
CA LEU A 396 -15.68 2.34 15.31
C LEU A 396 -17.06 2.66 14.73
N LEU A 397 -18.15 2.38 15.45
CA LEU A 397 -19.51 2.77 15.05
C LEU A 397 -19.64 4.28 14.80
N SER A 398 -19.12 5.10 15.72
CA SER A 398 -19.13 6.56 15.58
C SER A 398 -18.31 7.02 14.37
N SER A 399 -17.12 6.46 14.18
CA SER A 399 -16.25 6.81 13.06
C SER A 399 -16.87 6.44 11.71
N MET A 400 -17.51 5.27 11.62
CA MET A 400 -18.23 4.83 10.42
C MET A 400 -19.48 5.66 10.15
N ALA A 401 -20.20 6.10 11.18
CA ALA A 401 -21.31 7.05 11.02
C ALA A 401 -20.83 8.41 10.48
N CYS A 402 -19.67 8.91 10.97
CA CYS A 402 -19.03 10.11 10.42
C CYS A 402 -18.64 9.93 8.95
N LEU A 403 -18.05 8.77 8.60
CA LEU A 403 -17.69 8.45 7.22
C LEU A 403 -18.92 8.43 6.31
N ALA A 404 -19.99 7.74 6.71
CA ALA A 404 -21.23 7.68 5.94
C ALA A 404 -21.85 9.07 5.72
N ALA A 405 -21.88 9.91 6.77
CA ALA A 405 -22.34 11.29 6.66
C ALA A 405 -21.45 12.14 5.74
N HIS A 406 -20.14 11.91 5.76
CA HIS A 406 -19.17 12.60 4.94
C HIS A 406 -19.30 12.22 3.46
N VAL A 407 -19.38 10.93 3.16
CA VAL A 407 -19.63 10.42 1.80
C VAL A 407 -20.96 10.91 1.27
N ARG A 408 -22.02 10.89 2.09
CA ARG A 408 -23.32 11.46 1.72
C ARG A 408 -23.24 12.95 1.35
N ARG A 409 -22.48 13.74 2.11
CA ARG A 409 -22.24 15.16 1.80
C ARG A 409 -21.42 15.34 0.51
N GLY A 410 -20.45 14.44 0.29
CA GLY A 410 -19.55 14.47 -0.86
C GLY A 410 -20.10 13.85 -2.14
N GLU A 411 -21.23 13.16 -2.07
CA GLU A 411 -21.89 12.45 -3.18
C GLU A 411 -21.92 13.28 -4.48
N PRO A 412 -22.29 14.59 -4.49
CA PRO A 412 -22.37 15.35 -5.73
C PRO A 412 -21.05 15.48 -6.49
N HIS A 413 -19.93 15.40 -5.78
CA HIS A 413 -18.58 15.43 -6.35
C HIS A 413 -18.10 14.02 -6.71
N LEU A 414 -18.34 13.04 -5.82
CA LEU A 414 -17.87 11.66 -5.97
C LEU A 414 -18.52 10.94 -7.15
N ARG A 415 -19.82 11.18 -7.39
CA ARG A 415 -20.64 10.47 -8.39
C ARG A 415 -20.14 10.54 -9.83
N LEU A 416 -19.38 11.58 -10.20
CA LEU A 416 -18.94 11.78 -11.58
C LEU A 416 -17.62 11.07 -11.91
N GLN A 417 -16.92 10.54 -10.90
CA GLN A 417 -15.65 9.86 -11.07
C GLN A 417 -15.77 8.39 -10.65
N TYR A 418 -15.15 7.50 -11.42
CA TYR A 418 -15.12 6.08 -11.07
C TYR A 418 -14.53 5.81 -9.68
N GLY A 419 -13.43 6.49 -9.32
CA GLY A 419 -12.85 6.37 -7.98
C GLY A 419 -13.80 6.87 -6.87
N GLY A 420 -14.60 7.89 -7.16
CA GLY A 420 -15.63 8.37 -6.22
C GLY A 420 -16.79 7.38 -6.08
N MET A 421 -17.20 6.72 -7.18
CA MET A 421 -18.16 5.62 -7.15
C MET A 421 -17.66 4.45 -6.29
N GLN A 422 -16.39 4.06 -6.42
CA GLN A 422 -15.79 3.02 -5.57
C GLN A 422 -15.77 3.40 -4.09
N VAL A 423 -15.53 4.68 -3.76
CA VAL A 423 -15.63 5.16 -2.37
C VAL A 423 -17.05 5.00 -1.84
N MET A 424 -18.07 5.37 -2.62
CA MET A 424 -19.48 5.21 -2.22
C MET A 424 -19.83 3.73 -2.02
N LEU A 425 -19.45 2.88 -2.98
CA LEU A 425 -19.70 1.44 -2.94
C LEU A 425 -19.06 0.78 -1.71
N LEU A 426 -17.75 0.90 -1.55
CA LEU A 426 -17.04 0.26 -0.44
C LEU A 426 -17.51 0.78 0.93
N THR A 427 -17.94 2.04 1.01
CA THR A 427 -18.53 2.58 2.25
C THR A 427 -19.87 1.88 2.55
N VAL A 428 -20.73 1.69 1.55
CA VAL A 428 -22.00 0.96 1.70
C VAL A 428 -21.74 -0.50 2.09
N GLU A 429 -20.78 -1.17 1.46
CA GLU A 429 -20.42 -2.55 1.78
C GLU A 429 -19.89 -2.71 3.22
N CYS A 430 -19.05 -1.78 3.68
CA CYS A 430 -18.63 -1.75 5.08
C CYS A 430 -19.84 -1.66 6.03
N LEU A 431 -20.81 -0.78 5.74
CA LEU A 431 -22.01 -0.62 6.56
C LEU A 431 -22.93 -1.86 6.49
N VAL A 432 -23.00 -2.53 5.35
CA VAL A 432 -23.72 -3.80 5.16
C VAL A 432 -23.09 -4.89 6.02
N ASN A 433 -21.77 -5.04 5.98
CA ASN A 433 -21.03 -6.03 6.78
C ASN A 433 -21.15 -5.79 8.29
N MET A 434 -21.45 -4.56 8.70
CA MET A 434 -21.74 -4.20 10.09
C MET A 434 -23.22 -4.43 10.48
N ASN A 435 -24.06 -4.89 9.54
CA ASN A 435 -25.52 -4.94 9.67
C ASN A 435 -26.08 -3.60 10.21
N ALA A 436 -25.65 -2.48 9.62
CA ALA A 436 -25.99 -1.12 10.05
C ALA A 436 -27.47 -0.89 10.39
N VAL A 437 -28.41 -1.52 9.68
CA VAL A 437 -29.86 -1.41 9.95
C VAL A 437 -30.23 -1.89 11.36
N ALA A 438 -29.56 -2.93 11.87
CA ALA A 438 -29.78 -3.46 13.21
C ALA A 438 -29.12 -2.61 14.32
N VAL A 439 -28.19 -1.72 13.97
CA VAL A 439 -27.41 -0.93 14.93
C VAL A 439 -28.04 0.46 15.14
N THR A 440 -28.85 0.57 16.19
CA THR A 440 -29.54 1.82 16.59
C THR A 440 -28.98 2.45 17.88
N SER A 441 -28.16 1.72 18.64
CA SER A 441 -27.52 2.16 19.88
C SER A 441 -26.14 1.48 20.01
N PRO A 442 -25.11 2.15 20.55
CA PRO A 442 -25.08 3.52 21.08
C PRO A 442 -25.01 4.62 20.01
N VAL A 443 -24.77 4.25 18.75
CA VAL A 443 -24.74 5.16 17.60
C VAL A 443 -25.79 4.68 16.60
N ASN A 444 -26.59 5.60 16.05
CA ASN A 444 -27.63 5.28 15.08
C ASN A 444 -27.04 5.11 13.67
N LEU A 445 -26.38 3.97 13.43
CA LEU A 445 -25.79 3.67 12.11
C LEU A 445 -26.87 3.43 11.05
N ALA A 446 -28.05 2.95 11.48
CA ALA A 446 -29.19 2.71 10.60
C ALA A 446 -29.68 4.00 9.90
N GLU A 447 -29.69 5.14 10.59
CA GLU A 447 -30.04 6.44 9.98
C GLU A 447 -28.98 6.92 8.99
N ALA A 448 -27.69 6.80 9.35
CA ALA A 448 -26.59 7.18 8.46
C ALA A 448 -26.60 6.34 7.17
N TYR A 449 -26.81 5.03 7.31
CA TYR A 449 -26.90 4.08 6.20
C TYR A 449 -28.08 4.39 5.28
N ARG A 450 -29.32 4.46 5.80
CA ARG A 450 -30.50 4.79 4.99
C ARG A 450 -30.38 6.17 4.35
N GLY A 451 -29.82 7.14 5.07
CA GLY A 451 -29.53 8.47 4.54
C GLY A 451 -28.60 8.44 3.32
N LEU A 452 -27.53 7.64 3.37
CA LEU A 452 -26.62 7.46 2.24
C LEU A 452 -27.33 6.78 1.05
N LEU A 453 -28.00 5.64 1.27
CA LEU A 453 -28.71 4.93 0.21
C LEU A 453 -29.75 5.82 -0.47
N SER A 454 -30.57 6.52 0.30
CA SER A 454 -31.60 7.43 -0.23
C SER A 454 -31.01 8.56 -1.06
N THR A 455 -29.80 9.05 -0.72
CA THR A 455 -29.12 10.10 -1.49
C THR A 455 -28.68 9.55 -2.85
N ILE A 456 -28.08 8.36 -2.87
CA ILE A 456 -27.63 7.70 -4.12
C ILE A 456 -28.85 7.33 -4.99
N ALA A 457 -29.89 6.75 -4.41
CA ALA A 457 -31.10 6.33 -5.14
C ALA A 457 -31.91 7.51 -5.70
N ALA A 458 -31.95 8.63 -4.97
CA ALA A 458 -32.59 9.85 -5.43
C ALA A 458 -31.83 10.54 -6.56
N ASP A 459 -30.54 10.24 -6.77
CA ASP A 459 -29.76 10.86 -7.82
C ASP A 459 -30.10 10.27 -9.20
N LYS A 460 -30.84 11.06 -9.99
CA LYS A 460 -31.22 10.73 -11.37
C LYS A 460 -30.28 11.33 -12.41
N THR A 461 -29.11 11.82 -12.00
CA THR A 461 -28.07 12.30 -12.93
C THR A 461 -27.64 11.16 -13.83
N ARG A 462 -27.74 11.34 -15.16
CA ARG A 462 -27.29 10.37 -16.16
C ARG A 462 -25.91 10.75 -16.64
N CYS A 463 -24.95 9.82 -16.57
CA CYS A 463 -23.58 10.08 -16.96
C CYS A 463 -22.88 8.84 -17.54
N THR A 464 -21.78 9.08 -18.25
CA THR A 464 -20.70 8.11 -18.41
C THR A 464 -19.67 8.37 -17.31
N LEU A 465 -19.30 7.36 -16.53
CA LEU A 465 -18.23 7.51 -15.55
C LEU A 465 -16.92 7.88 -16.27
N SER A 466 -16.36 9.05 -15.95
CA SER A 466 -15.10 9.53 -16.53
C SER A 466 -13.92 9.11 -15.66
N ASN A 467 -12.81 8.75 -16.30
CA ASN A 467 -11.49 8.63 -15.65
C ASN A 467 -10.64 9.88 -15.80
N SER A 468 -11.11 10.84 -16.59
CA SER A 468 -10.35 12.02 -16.95
C SER A 468 -10.52 13.07 -15.86
N TYR A 469 -9.48 13.29 -15.06
CA TYR A 469 -9.40 14.36 -14.06
C TYR A 469 -9.48 15.78 -14.66
N SER A 470 -9.50 15.91 -16.00
CA SER A 470 -9.45 17.17 -16.74
C SER A 470 -10.82 17.81 -17.06
N ASP A 471 -11.93 17.08 -16.93
CA ASP A 471 -13.18 17.53 -17.57
C ASP A 471 -14.12 18.32 -16.65
N ALA A 472 -13.69 18.61 -15.42
CA ALA A 472 -14.46 19.45 -14.50
C ALA A 472 -14.47 20.95 -14.87
N GLY A 473 -13.86 21.38 -15.99
CA GLY A 473 -13.74 22.80 -16.31
C GLY A 473 -13.72 23.23 -17.78
N SER A 474 -13.66 22.33 -18.78
CA SER A 474 -13.62 22.76 -20.19
C SER A 474 -14.95 22.55 -20.91
N SER A 475 -15.79 23.58 -20.90
CA SER A 475 -16.78 23.78 -21.95
C SER A 475 -16.06 24.00 -23.29
N GLY A 476 -16.00 23.00 -24.17
CA GLY A 476 -15.59 23.22 -25.55
C GLY A 476 -14.73 22.11 -26.16
N GLY A 477 -15.37 21.00 -26.55
CA GLY A 477 -14.76 20.00 -27.41
C GLY A 477 -15.84 19.10 -27.97
N ALA A 478 -16.31 19.40 -29.18
CA ALA A 478 -17.38 18.67 -29.87
C ALA A 478 -16.97 17.23 -30.21
N THR A 479 -17.14 16.32 -29.24
CA THR A 479 -17.39 14.91 -29.51
C THR A 479 -18.89 14.72 -29.43
N ALA A 480 -19.47 14.03 -30.41
CA ALA A 480 -20.92 13.84 -30.51
C ALA A 480 -21.45 13.30 -29.18
N ALA A 481 -22.35 14.06 -28.53
CA ALA A 481 -22.97 13.64 -27.29
C ALA A 481 -23.58 12.24 -27.50
N PRO A 482 -23.25 11.25 -26.65
CA PRO A 482 -23.87 9.94 -26.74
C PRO A 482 -25.39 10.10 -26.65
N PRO A 483 -26.18 9.33 -27.43
CA PRO A 483 -27.63 9.44 -27.40
C PRO A 483 -28.14 9.25 -25.96
N PRO A 484 -29.16 10.03 -25.51
CA PRO A 484 -29.64 10.02 -24.12
C PRO A 484 -30.09 8.63 -23.63
N ASP A 485 -30.49 7.76 -24.56
CA ASP A 485 -30.89 6.36 -24.30
C ASP A 485 -29.71 5.40 -24.02
N SER A 486 -28.46 5.89 -24.06
CA SER A 486 -27.23 5.11 -23.80
C SER A 486 -26.53 5.44 -22.47
N LEU A 487 -26.98 6.47 -21.76
CA LEU A 487 -26.40 6.90 -20.48
C LEU A 487 -27.13 6.22 -19.31
N MET A 488 -26.40 5.72 -18.31
CA MET A 488 -26.99 5.19 -17.07
C MET A 488 -27.04 6.29 -16.01
N SER A 489 -28.02 6.22 -15.13
CA SER A 489 -28.10 7.01 -13.90
C SER A 489 -27.04 6.56 -12.89
N ILE A 490 -26.70 7.45 -11.95
CA ILE A 490 -25.79 7.13 -10.85
C ILE A 490 -26.26 5.93 -10.04
N ALA A 491 -27.57 5.84 -9.77
CA ALA A 491 -28.16 4.68 -9.10
C ALA A 491 -27.99 3.38 -9.91
N GLU A 492 -28.22 3.42 -11.23
CA GLU A 492 -27.98 2.26 -12.10
C GLU A 492 -26.49 1.86 -12.16
N TRP A 493 -25.57 2.83 -12.21
CA TRP A 493 -24.12 2.56 -12.12
C TRP A 493 -23.73 1.96 -10.77
N PHE A 494 -24.27 2.50 -9.68
CA PHE A 494 -24.01 2.02 -8.34
C PHE A 494 -24.46 0.56 -8.18
N VAL A 495 -25.68 0.23 -8.60
CA VAL A 495 -26.22 -1.14 -8.56
C VAL A 495 -25.43 -2.08 -9.47
N LEU A 496 -25.01 -1.61 -10.65
CA LEU A 496 -24.14 -2.37 -11.53
C LEU A 496 -22.84 -2.74 -10.82
N CYS A 497 -22.17 -1.77 -10.17
CA CYS A 497 -20.95 -2.05 -9.42
C CYS A 497 -21.19 -2.95 -8.19
N VAL A 498 -22.34 -2.87 -7.51
CA VAL A 498 -22.74 -3.82 -6.45
C VAL A 498 -22.84 -5.25 -6.99
N ARG A 499 -23.38 -5.43 -8.21
CA ARG A 499 -23.49 -6.76 -8.86
C ARG A 499 -22.12 -7.29 -9.28
N GLU A 500 -21.34 -6.43 -9.93
CA GLU A 500 -20.09 -6.77 -10.62
C GLU A 500 -18.86 -6.79 -9.71
N GLU A 501 -18.88 -6.14 -8.53
CA GLU A 501 -17.71 -6.18 -7.68
C GLU A 501 -17.35 -7.64 -7.32
N GLU A 502 -16.11 -7.99 -7.69
CA GLU A 502 -15.46 -9.29 -7.59
C GLU A 502 -15.22 -9.73 -6.13
N SER A 503 -15.88 -9.10 -5.16
CA SER A 503 -15.58 -9.24 -3.74
C SER A 503 -16.40 -10.36 -3.09
N PRO A 504 -15.77 -11.38 -2.50
CA PRO A 504 -16.45 -12.38 -1.67
C PRO A 504 -16.93 -11.80 -0.31
N PHE A 505 -16.65 -10.51 -0.06
CA PHE A 505 -16.77 -9.88 1.25
C PHE A 505 -18.08 -9.11 1.46
N CYS A 506 -19.15 -9.45 0.73
CA CYS A 506 -20.50 -8.94 0.97
C CYS A 506 -21.38 -10.11 1.40
N GLU A 507 -21.83 -10.08 2.65
CA GLU A 507 -22.69 -11.13 3.20
C GLU A 507 -24.08 -11.01 2.58
N THR A 508 -24.43 -11.89 1.64
CA THR A 508 -25.76 -11.94 1.00
C THR A 508 -26.78 -12.75 1.79
N ASP A 509 -26.47 -13.09 3.05
CA ASP A 509 -27.32 -13.88 3.92
C ASP A 509 -28.66 -13.16 4.14
N SER A 510 -29.76 -13.90 4.02
CA SER A 510 -31.13 -13.41 4.21
C SER A 510 -31.40 -12.85 5.61
N SER A 511 -30.51 -13.07 6.59
CA SER A 511 -30.58 -12.50 7.93
C SER A 511 -29.97 -11.09 8.06
N ASN A 512 -29.21 -10.61 7.07
CA ASN A 512 -28.62 -9.27 7.12
C ASN A 512 -29.65 -8.22 6.68
N ALA A 513 -30.18 -7.47 7.66
CA ALA A 513 -31.22 -6.47 7.42
C ALA A 513 -30.73 -5.29 6.56
N SER A 514 -29.43 -5.01 6.55
CA SER A 514 -28.85 -4.00 5.65
C SER A 514 -28.90 -4.44 4.19
N VAL A 515 -28.64 -5.71 3.89
CA VAL A 515 -28.75 -6.23 2.51
C VAL A 515 -30.19 -6.16 2.01
N ALA A 516 -31.16 -6.57 2.83
CA ALA A 516 -32.57 -6.43 2.49
C ALA A 516 -32.94 -4.97 2.19
N SER A 517 -32.49 -4.03 3.04
CA SER A 517 -32.73 -2.60 2.84
C SER A 517 -32.02 -2.03 1.60
N LEU A 518 -30.87 -2.58 1.20
CA LEU A 518 -30.16 -2.20 -0.02
C LEU A 518 -31.00 -2.58 -1.25
N HIS A 519 -31.39 -3.85 -1.36
CA HIS A 519 -32.20 -4.34 -2.48
C HIS A 519 -33.57 -3.65 -2.53
N GLU A 520 -34.20 -3.41 -1.39
CA GLU A 520 -35.47 -2.66 -1.33
C GLU A 520 -35.30 -1.23 -1.90
N CYS A 521 -34.20 -0.55 -1.55
CA CYS A 521 -33.94 0.82 -1.98
C CYS A 521 -33.65 0.94 -3.49
N PHE A 522 -33.14 -0.11 -4.12
CA PHE A 522 -32.70 -0.12 -5.52
C PHE A 522 -33.46 -1.11 -6.41
N ALA A 523 -34.59 -1.65 -5.95
CA ALA A 523 -35.36 -2.67 -6.66
C ALA A 523 -35.77 -2.25 -8.09
N SER A 524 -36.07 -0.96 -8.29
CA SER A 524 -36.40 -0.43 -9.62
C SER A 524 -35.21 -0.48 -10.58
N GLU A 525 -34.04 -0.06 -10.12
CA GLU A 525 -32.80 -0.04 -10.90
C GLU A 525 -32.30 -1.48 -11.18
N GLU A 526 -32.43 -2.39 -10.22
CA GLU A 526 -32.12 -3.81 -10.40
C GLU A 526 -32.97 -4.46 -11.50
N ALA A 527 -34.27 -4.18 -11.52
CA ALA A 527 -35.18 -4.68 -12.57
C ALA A 527 -34.78 -4.14 -13.95
N VAL A 528 -34.45 -2.86 -14.06
CA VAL A 528 -34.01 -2.23 -15.32
C VAL A 528 -32.71 -2.86 -15.84
N LEU A 529 -31.75 -3.13 -14.96
CA LEU A 529 -30.49 -3.78 -15.33
C LEU A 529 -30.68 -5.23 -15.76
N GLN A 530 -31.60 -5.95 -15.11
CA GLN A 530 -31.91 -7.33 -15.47
C GLN A 530 -32.52 -7.43 -16.89
N ASP A 531 -33.36 -6.47 -17.26
CA ASP A 531 -33.94 -6.35 -18.60
C ASP A 531 -32.92 -5.88 -19.66
N ALA A 532 -31.76 -5.36 -19.23
CA ALA A 532 -30.70 -4.81 -20.08
C ALA A 532 -29.42 -5.67 -20.10
N ALA A 533 -29.53 -6.99 -19.92
CA ALA A 533 -28.42 -7.93 -19.77
C ALA A 533 -27.30 -7.80 -20.84
N ASP A 534 -27.66 -7.60 -22.12
CA ASP A 534 -26.67 -7.44 -23.20
C ASP A 534 -25.86 -6.14 -23.09
N ARG A 535 -26.49 -5.05 -22.61
CA ARG A 535 -25.81 -3.75 -22.40
C ARG A 535 -24.89 -3.78 -21.19
N VAL A 536 -25.28 -4.53 -20.15
CA VAL A 536 -24.47 -4.77 -18.96
C VAL A 536 -23.17 -5.49 -19.34
N ALA A 537 -23.25 -6.54 -20.16
CA ALA A 537 -22.07 -7.31 -20.59
C ALA A 537 -21.01 -6.48 -21.33
N ASP A 538 -21.43 -5.53 -22.19
CA ASP A 538 -20.52 -4.65 -22.92
C ASP A 538 -19.83 -3.60 -22.01
N LEU A 539 -20.54 -3.11 -20.97
CA LEU A 539 -19.99 -2.13 -20.01
C LEU A 539 -19.03 -2.77 -19.01
N VAL A 540 -19.31 -3.99 -18.56
CA VAL A 540 -18.43 -4.80 -17.70
C VAL A 540 -17.09 -5.07 -18.37
N ALA A 541 -17.11 -5.34 -19.69
CA ALA A 541 -15.89 -5.50 -20.47
C ALA A 541 -15.02 -4.22 -20.49
N LEU A 542 -15.66 -3.05 -20.56
CA LEU A 542 -15.01 -1.73 -20.49
C LEU A 542 -14.45 -1.45 -19.09
N GLU A 543 -15.19 -1.75 -18.02
CA GLU A 543 -14.75 -1.59 -16.62
C GLU A 543 -13.51 -2.44 -16.30
N SER A 544 -13.40 -3.66 -16.86
CA SER A 544 -12.21 -4.49 -16.70
C SER A 544 -10.94 -3.90 -17.37
N GLN A 545 -11.10 -3.21 -18.51
CA GLN A 545 -10.01 -2.48 -19.18
C GLN A 545 -9.59 -1.24 -18.36
N LEU A 546 -10.55 -0.69 -17.64
CA LEU A 546 -10.46 0.54 -16.86
C LEU A 546 -9.71 0.31 -15.54
N ALA A 547 -10.01 -0.79 -14.84
CA ALA A 547 -9.26 -1.28 -13.69
C ALA A 547 -7.79 -1.62 -14.04
N MET A 548 -7.54 -2.10 -15.27
CA MET A 548 -6.18 -2.36 -15.76
C MET A 548 -5.39 -1.05 -15.93
N MET A 549 -5.99 -0.01 -16.51
CA MET A 549 -5.33 1.30 -16.67
C MET A 549 -5.11 2.03 -15.35
N GLN A 550 -6.05 1.96 -14.41
CA GLN A 550 -5.92 2.58 -13.08
C GLN A 550 -4.81 1.93 -12.25
N ASN A 551 -4.66 0.60 -12.31
CA ASN A 551 -3.55 -0.09 -11.64
C ASN A 551 -2.18 0.27 -12.24
N LEU A 552 -2.11 0.48 -13.56
CA LEU A 552 -0.89 0.92 -14.24
C LEU A 552 -0.51 2.36 -13.84
N LEU A 553 -1.49 3.28 -13.85
CA LEU A 553 -1.34 4.66 -13.41
C LEU A 553 -0.95 4.77 -11.93
N LEU A 554 -1.48 3.89 -11.07
CA LEU A 554 -1.16 3.82 -9.66
C LEU A 554 0.29 3.39 -9.40
N LEU A 555 0.78 2.38 -10.13
CA LEU A 555 2.16 1.91 -10.01
C LEU A 555 3.15 3.01 -10.41
N MET A 556 2.84 3.71 -11.51
CA MET A 556 3.61 4.87 -11.97
C MET A 556 3.56 6.03 -10.98
N SER A 557 2.36 6.43 -10.55
CA SER A 557 2.17 7.59 -9.68
C SER A 557 2.72 7.40 -8.28
N LEU A 558 2.67 6.19 -7.71
CA LEU A 558 3.41 5.88 -6.48
C LEU A 558 4.91 5.93 -6.70
N SER A 559 5.43 5.30 -7.76
CA SER A 559 6.88 5.33 -8.03
C SER A 559 7.38 6.76 -8.21
N GLU A 560 6.58 7.63 -8.84
CA GLU A 560 6.90 9.04 -9.07
C GLU A 560 6.59 9.96 -7.87
N LEU A 561 5.65 9.61 -6.99
CA LEU A 561 5.41 10.35 -5.74
C LEU A 561 6.51 10.04 -4.71
N LEU A 562 7.11 8.85 -4.83
CA LEU A 562 8.24 8.38 -4.04
C LEU A 562 9.60 8.80 -4.64
N SER A 563 9.75 8.85 -5.97
CA SER A 563 10.95 9.38 -6.67
C SER A 563 10.89 10.89 -6.91
N GLY A 564 9.71 11.50 -6.74
CA GLY A 564 9.44 12.95 -6.80
C GLY A 564 9.70 13.69 -5.49
N LEU A 565 10.40 13.05 -4.54
CA LEU A 565 11.01 13.70 -3.38
C LEU A 565 12.49 14.13 -3.63
N PRO A 566 12.86 14.89 -4.69
CA PRO A 566 14.10 15.65 -4.67
C PRO A 566 13.87 17.14 -4.34
N ASP A 567 14.74 17.67 -3.49
CA ASP A 567 15.02 19.05 -3.04
C ASP A 567 14.83 20.22 -4.04
N ARG A 568 14.57 20.00 -5.32
CA ARG A 568 14.71 21.05 -6.35
C ARG A 568 13.49 21.93 -6.65
N ARG A 569 12.29 21.63 -6.14
CA ARG A 569 11.10 22.48 -6.40
C ARG A 569 10.86 23.60 -5.40
N LEU A 570 11.59 23.63 -4.27
CA LEU A 570 11.49 24.73 -3.31
C LEU A 570 12.05 26.05 -3.84
N GLU A 571 13.09 26.02 -4.67
CA GLU A 571 13.67 27.26 -5.24
C GLU A 571 12.78 27.88 -6.34
N GLN A 572 11.95 27.07 -7.02
CA GLN A 572 11.07 27.57 -8.08
C GLN A 572 9.74 28.13 -7.56
N MET A 573 9.28 27.72 -6.37
CA MET A 573 8.10 28.34 -5.74
C MET A 573 8.44 29.61 -4.94
N ALA A 574 9.70 29.81 -4.55
CA ALA A 574 10.14 30.99 -3.79
C ALA A 574 10.52 32.22 -4.66
N GLN A 575 10.56 32.09 -5.99
CA GLN A 575 10.78 33.21 -6.91
C GLN A 575 9.52 33.53 -7.71
N ALA A 576 8.55 34.14 -7.03
CA ALA A 576 7.50 34.90 -7.68
C ALA A 576 7.83 36.40 -7.57
N ASP A 577 8.38 37.00 -8.63
CA ASP A 577 8.03 38.36 -9.07
C ASP A 577 8.59 38.69 -10.48
N PRO A 578 8.16 39.78 -11.15
CA PRO A 578 7.62 39.69 -12.51
C PRO A 578 8.44 40.48 -13.55
N GLN A 579 8.00 40.36 -14.81
CA GLN A 579 8.43 41.15 -15.99
C GLN A 579 9.80 40.80 -16.60
N SER A 580 9.77 40.22 -17.80
CA SER A 580 10.23 40.94 -19.00
C SER A 580 9.81 40.18 -20.26
N ARG A 581 8.92 40.82 -21.03
CA ARG A 581 8.71 40.56 -22.46
C ARG A 581 10.05 40.79 -23.17
N ASN A 582 10.39 39.92 -24.12
CA ASN A 582 10.65 40.35 -25.50
C ASN A 582 10.68 39.16 -26.46
N SER A 583 9.82 39.27 -27.47
CA SER A 583 9.75 38.48 -28.69
C SER A 583 10.99 38.70 -29.57
N ALA A 584 11.34 37.72 -30.42
CA ALA A 584 11.48 37.92 -31.87
C ALA A 584 12.02 36.68 -32.61
N GLU A 585 11.19 36.20 -33.56
CA GLU A 585 11.55 35.76 -34.92
C GLU A 585 12.35 34.43 -35.10
N GLY A 586 12.06 33.55 -36.06
CA GLY A 586 11.13 33.54 -37.17
C GLY A 586 11.43 32.34 -38.11
N VAL A 587 10.58 32.15 -39.11
CA VAL A 587 10.79 31.37 -40.36
C VAL A 587 10.41 29.88 -40.37
N GLN A 588 9.14 29.66 -40.79
CA GLN A 588 8.65 28.77 -41.85
C GLN A 588 9.57 27.64 -42.38
N GLN A 589 9.04 26.42 -42.48
CA GLN A 589 8.58 25.85 -43.77
C GLN A 589 7.95 24.44 -43.62
N LYS A 590 6.81 24.26 -44.26
CA LYS A 590 6.11 23.00 -44.60
C LYS A 590 5.48 23.26 -45.99
N PRO A 591 5.09 22.27 -46.82
CA PRO A 591 5.58 20.92 -47.18
C PRO A 591 5.97 20.88 -48.69
N PRO A 592 6.02 19.70 -49.34
CA PRO A 592 4.85 19.40 -50.18
C PRO A 592 4.34 17.95 -50.09
N SER A 593 3.03 17.88 -50.33
CA SER A 593 2.20 16.72 -50.60
C SER A 593 2.48 16.11 -51.97
N ASN A 594 2.39 14.77 -52.07
CA ASN A 594 1.81 14.13 -53.25
C ASN A 594 1.12 12.81 -52.90
N SER A 595 -0.03 12.66 -53.52
CA SER A 595 -1.08 11.65 -53.41
C SER A 595 -0.72 10.28 -53.97
N GLY A 596 -1.29 9.22 -53.39
CA GLY A 596 -1.32 7.89 -53.98
C GLY A 596 -2.05 6.88 -53.11
N SER A 597 -3.32 6.62 -53.43
CA SER A 597 -4.22 5.65 -52.81
C SER A 597 -3.69 4.21 -52.80
N SER A 598 -3.84 3.51 -51.69
CA SER A 598 -4.46 2.18 -51.69
C SER A 598 -4.90 1.79 -50.28
N PHE A 599 -6.22 1.61 -50.14
CA PHE A 599 -6.84 0.97 -48.99
C PHE A 599 -6.44 -0.51 -49.00
N GLN A 600 -5.59 -0.93 -48.08
CA GLN A 600 -5.52 -2.33 -47.69
C GLN A 600 -5.78 -2.46 -46.19
N LYS A 601 -7.04 -2.82 -45.90
CA LYS A 601 -7.50 -3.37 -44.63
C LYS A 601 -6.61 -4.56 -44.26
N CYS A 602 -5.67 -4.34 -43.35
CA CYS A 602 -5.17 -5.42 -42.50
C CYS A 602 -6.07 -5.46 -41.27
N ASN A 603 -7.07 -6.34 -41.32
CA ASN A 603 -7.85 -6.73 -40.15
C ASN A 603 -6.89 -7.39 -39.14
N SER A 604 -6.37 -6.62 -38.19
CA SER A 604 -5.84 -7.20 -36.97
C SER A 604 -7.01 -7.72 -36.15
N HIS A 605 -7.11 -9.04 -36.04
CA HIS A 605 -8.04 -9.71 -35.16
C HIS A 605 -7.95 -9.11 -33.76
N LYS A 606 -9.05 -8.50 -33.32
CA LYS A 606 -9.28 -8.11 -31.93
C LYS A 606 -9.10 -9.36 -31.07
N LYS A 607 -7.98 -9.47 -30.36
CA LYS A 607 -7.89 -10.37 -29.20
C LYS A 607 -8.83 -9.77 -28.14
N LYS A 608 -10.02 -10.36 -28.02
CA LYS A 608 -10.95 -10.10 -26.92
C LYS A 608 -10.16 -10.25 -25.60
N ALA A 609 -10.22 -9.23 -24.75
CA ALA A 609 -9.73 -9.31 -23.38
C ALA A 609 -10.47 -10.46 -22.68
N SER A 610 -9.71 -11.36 -22.05
CA SER A 610 -10.20 -12.66 -21.61
C SER A 610 -11.14 -12.55 -20.41
N SER A 611 -12.36 -13.09 -20.54
CA SER A 611 -13.13 -13.55 -19.38
C SER A 611 -12.28 -14.57 -18.61
N HIS A 612 -12.50 -14.69 -17.30
CA HIS A 612 -11.91 -15.76 -16.51
C HIS A 612 -12.23 -17.13 -17.15
N PRO A 613 -11.31 -18.12 -17.06
CA PRO A 613 -11.64 -19.48 -17.46
C PRO A 613 -12.89 -19.95 -16.72
N ALA A 614 -13.90 -20.44 -17.44
CA ALA A 614 -15.18 -20.85 -16.85
C ALA A 614 -15.00 -21.89 -15.72
N ALA A 615 -13.98 -22.74 -15.81
CA ALA A 615 -13.65 -23.73 -14.78
C ALA A 615 -13.24 -23.12 -13.43
N TYR A 616 -12.85 -21.84 -13.38
CA TYR A 616 -12.42 -21.14 -12.18
C TYR A 616 -13.50 -20.25 -11.56
N VAL A 617 -14.66 -20.21 -12.21
CA VAL A 617 -15.78 -19.34 -11.87
C VAL A 617 -16.87 -20.18 -11.20
N CYS A 618 -17.48 -19.62 -10.15
CA CYS A 618 -18.60 -20.22 -9.43
C CYS A 618 -19.83 -20.24 -10.34
N ASP A 619 -20.48 -21.39 -10.46
CA ASP A 619 -21.64 -21.57 -11.33
C ASP A 619 -22.89 -20.83 -10.81
N LEU A 620 -22.95 -20.55 -9.49
CA LEU A 620 -24.05 -19.77 -8.89
C LEU A 620 -23.85 -18.26 -9.03
N THR A 621 -22.63 -17.77 -8.78
CA THR A 621 -22.38 -16.33 -8.69
C THR A 621 -21.76 -15.74 -9.95
N GLY A 622 -21.22 -16.57 -10.84
CA GLY A 622 -20.43 -16.12 -11.99
C GLY A 622 -19.10 -15.48 -11.60
N LYS A 623 -18.64 -15.64 -10.33
CA LYS A 623 -17.42 -15.00 -9.79
C LYS A 623 -16.26 -15.97 -9.63
N LEU A 624 -15.02 -15.47 -9.73
CA LEU A 624 -13.80 -16.28 -9.58
C LEU A 624 -13.67 -16.85 -8.16
N MET A 625 -13.65 -18.17 -8.00
CA MET A 625 -13.73 -18.83 -6.69
C MET A 625 -12.45 -18.67 -5.84
N ARG A 626 -12.59 -18.52 -4.52
CA ARG A 626 -11.49 -18.55 -3.54
C ARG A 626 -11.48 -19.85 -2.75
N GLU A 627 -12.62 -20.28 -2.27
CA GLU A 627 -12.84 -21.58 -1.64
C GLU A 627 -13.73 -22.40 -2.58
N PRO A 628 -13.20 -22.93 -3.71
CA PRO A 628 -14.02 -23.70 -4.63
C PRO A 628 -14.47 -25.00 -3.99
N VAL A 629 -15.74 -25.33 -4.16
CA VAL A 629 -16.35 -26.62 -3.82
C VAL A 629 -16.83 -27.25 -5.10
N VAL A 630 -16.59 -28.54 -5.28
CA VAL A 630 -17.11 -29.30 -6.42
C VAL A 630 -18.05 -30.37 -5.90
N LEU A 631 -19.33 -30.28 -6.26
CA LEU A 631 -20.30 -31.33 -5.95
C LEU A 631 -20.14 -32.52 -6.90
N LYS A 632 -20.65 -33.69 -6.53
CA LYS A 632 -20.65 -34.89 -7.40
C LYS A 632 -21.33 -34.69 -8.75
N SER A 633 -22.29 -33.77 -8.83
CA SER A 633 -22.93 -33.34 -10.08
C SER A 633 -21.96 -32.65 -11.04
N GLY A 634 -20.77 -32.28 -10.58
CA GLY A 634 -19.74 -31.60 -11.37
C GLY A 634 -19.86 -30.08 -11.37
N HIS A 635 -20.88 -29.53 -10.71
CA HIS A 635 -21.06 -28.09 -10.49
C HIS A 635 -20.08 -27.57 -9.44
N ARG A 636 -19.60 -26.35 -9.67
CA ARG A 636 -18.57 -25.70 -8.88
C ARG A 636 -19.12 -24.45 -8.22
N PHE A 637 -18.90 -24.34 -6.92
CA PHE A 637 -19.42 -23.23 -6.13
C PHE A 637 -18.34 -22.59 -5.28
N GLU A 638 -18.50 -21.30 -4.97
CA GLU A 638 -17.81 -20.72 -3.82
C GLU A 638 -18.39 -21.33 -2.54
N TYR A 639 -17.52 -21.75 -1.61
CA TYR A 639 -17.92 -22.40 -0.36
C TYR A 639 -18.97 -21.61 0.41
N ASP A 640 -18.73 -20.31 0.61
CA ASP A 640 -19.68 -19.42 1.29
C ASP A 640 -21.03 -19.34 0.55
N ALA A 641 -21.01 -19.30 -0.79
CA ALA A 641 -22.23 -19.22 -1.58
C ALA A 641 -23.06 -20.51 -1.49
N LEU A 642 -22.41 -21.68 -1.48
CA LEU A 642 -23.09 -22.96 -1.32
C LEU A 642 -23.57 -23.16 0.12
N GLN A 643 -22.78 -22.78 1.13
CA GLN A 643 -23.23 -22.81 2.53
C GLN A 643 -24.50 -22.00 2.74
N ASN A 644 -24.60 -20.82 2.11
CA ASN A 644 -25.80 -20.00 2.19
C ASN A 644 -27.04 -20.71 1.63
N VAL A 645 -26.89 -21.44 0.52
CA VAL A 645 -27.99 -22.26 -0.02
C VAL A 645 -28.34 -23.41 0.92
N ILE A 646 -27.34 -24.08 1.51
CA ILE A 646 -27.57 -25.18 2.47
C ILE A 646 -28.34 -24.69 3.69
N LEU A 647 -27.99 -23.52 4.23
CA LEU A 647 -28.67 -22.94 5.38
C LEU A 647 -30.11 -22.53 5.08
N GLN A 648 -30.41 -22.13 3.84
CA GLN A 648 -31.73 -21.64 3.43
C GLN A 648 -32.67 -22.74 2.92
N VAL A 649 -32.13 -23.69 2.16
CA VAL A 649 -32.91 -24.67 1.37
C VAL A 649 -32.61 -26.11 1.79
N GLY A 650 -31.51 -26.35 2.52
CA GLY A 650 -31.01 -27.68 2.87
C GLY A 650 -29.95 -28.18 1.88
N HIS A 651 -29.47 -29.42 2.04
CA HIS A 651 -28.42 -29.98 1.18
C HIS A 651 -28.93 -30.36 -0.21
N VAL A 652 -29.08 -29.35 -1.06
CA VAL A 652 -29.55 -29.47 -2.45
C VAL A 652 -28.64 -28.69 -3.37
N ASP A 653 -28.25 -29.29 -4.48
CA ASP A 653 -27.48 -28.64 -5.53
C ASP A 653 -28.34 -27.50 -6.13
N PRO A 654 -27.90 -26.23 -6.06
CA PRO A 654 -28.69 -25.09 -6.52
C PRO A 654 -29.02 -25.10 -8.01
N ILE A 655 -28.28 -25.86 -8.82
CA ILE A 655 -28.41 -25.88 -10.28
C ILE A 655 -29.22 -27.09 -10.75
N SER A 656 -28.89 -28.29 -10.24
CA SER A 656 -29.57 -29.53 -10.64
C SER A 656 -30.83 -29.81 -9.82
N GLY A 657 -30.94 -29.25 -8.61
CA GLY A 657 -31.99 -29.58 -7.65
C GLY A 657 -31.84 -30.96 -7.01
N GLU A 658 -30.71 -31.65 -7.24
CA GLU A 658 -30.44 -32.95 -6.63
C GLU A 658 -29.95 -32.79 -5.18
N SER A 659 -30.51 -33.58 -4.27
CA SER A 659 -30.02 -33.63 -2.89
C SER A 659 -28.65 -34.29 -2.83
N PHE A 660 -27.74 -33.74 -2.04
CA PHE A 660 -26.44 -34.36 -1.76
C PHE A 660 -26.30 -34.59 -0.26
N ASP A 661 -25.73 -35.73 0.14
CA ASP A 661 -25.56 -36.10 1.56
C ASP A 661 -24.12 -35.89 2.06
N GLU A 662 -23.28 -35.25 1.25
CA GLU A 662 -21.86 -35.07 1.56
C GLU A 662 -21.58 -33.81 2.36
N ASP A 663 -20.62 -33.93 3.28
CA ASP A 663 -19.98 -32.80 3.91
C ASP A 663 -19.31 -31.96 2.82
N VAL A 664 -19.65 -30.68 2.78
CA VAL A 664 -19.09 -29.74 1.82
C VAL A 664 -17.64 -29.45 2.19
N GLU A 665 -16.72 -29.93 1.36
CA GLU A 665 -15.29 -29.68 1.50
C GLU A 665 -14.77 -28.82 0.34
N VAL A 666 -13.77 -27.99 0.64
CA VAL A 666 -13.08 -27.18 -0.35
C VAL A 666 -12.21 -28.08 -1.21
N ASP A 667 -12.35 -27.98 -2.54
CA ASP A 667 -11.47 -28.62 -3.51
C ASP A 667 -10.11 -27.92 -3.50
N ILE A 668 -9.19 -28.47 -2.71
CA ILE A 668 -7.83 -27.96 -2.54
C ILE A 668 -7.08 -27.91 -3.88
N SER A 669 -7.33 -28.86 -4.79
CA SER A 669 -6.62 -28.94 -6.07
C SER A 669 -7.06 -27.79 -6.98
N LEU A 670 -8.36 -27.60 -7.12
CA LEU A 670 -8.93 -26.49 -7.88
C LEU A 670 -8.57 -25.13 -7.26
N GLN A 671 -8.56 -25.04 -5.92
CA GLN A 671 -8.13 -23.83 -5.21
C GLN A 671 -6.69 -23.45 -5.56
N GLN A 672 -5.78 -24.42 -5.61
CA GLN A 672 -4.39 -24.21 -6.00
C GLN A 672 -4.27 -23.77 -7.46
N GLU A 673 -5.04 -24.35 -8.38
CA GLU A 673 -5.08 -23.95 -9.79
C GLU A 673 -5.56 -22.50 -9.95
N ILE A 674 -6.64 -22.12 -9.26
CA ILE A 674 -7.19 -20.76 -9.31
C ILE A 674 -6.21 -19.76 -8.69
N ALA A 675 -5.59 -20.11 -7.56
CA ALA A 675 -4.60 -19.25 -6.92
C ALA A 675 -3.36 -19.08 -7.82
N ALA A 676 -2.92 -20.15 -8.50
CA ALA A 676 -1.81 -20.07 -9.44
C ALA A 676 -2.15 -19.21 -10.67
N TYR A 677 -3.37 -19.33 -11.17
CA TYR A 677 -3.90 -18.47 -12.22
C TYR A 677 -3.92 -16.99 -11.80
N ARG A 678 -4.31 -16.66 -10.56
CA ARG A 678 -4.27 -15.30 -10.01
C ARG A 678 -2.84 -14.73 -9.99
N VAL A 679 -1.87 -15.50 -9.48
CA VAL A 679 -0.45 -15.08 -9.46
C VAL A 679 0.08 -14.87 -10.87
N LYS A 680 -0.20 -15.77 -11.81
CA LYS A 680 0.23 -15.65 -13.20
C LYS A 680 -0.34 -14.39 -13.85
N ARG A 681 -1.65 -14.15 -13.70
CA ARG A 681 -2.32 -12.94 -14.21
C ARG A 681 -1.75 -11.66 -13.57
N ALA A 682 -1.40 -11.69 -12.29
CA ALA A 682 -0.77 -10.58 -11.60
C ALA A 682 0.67 -10.31 -12.08
N SER A 683 1.46 -11.36 -12.36
CA SER A 683 2.83 -11.21 -12.91
C SER A 683 2.84 -10.60 -14.31
N GLU A 684 1.89 -11.00 -15.17
CA GLU A 684 1.73 -10.46 -16.53
C GLU A 684 1.30 -8.98 -16.50
N ARG A 685 0.59 -8.54 -15.45
CA ARG A 685 0.20 -7.13 -15.23
C ARG A 685 1.33 -6.24 -14.70
N GLY A 686 2.34 -6.82 -14.04
CA GLY A 686 3.47 -6.08 -13.45
C GLY A 686 4.70 -5.93 -14.37
N SER A 687 4.63 -6.43 -15.60
CA SER A 687 5.74 -6.49 -16.56
C SER A 687 5.65 -5.44 -17.67
N GLY A 688 4.87 -4.36 -17.48
CA GLY A 688 4.55 -3.35 -18.49
C GLY A 688 4.81 -1.93 -18.02
#